data_AF-A0A921UL92-F1
#
_entry.id   AF-A0A921UL92-F1
#
_cell.length_a   1.000
_cell.length_b   1.000
_cell.length_c   1.000
_cell.angle_alpha   90.00
_cell.angle_beta   90.00
_cell.angle_gamma   90.00
#
_symmetry.space_group_name_H-M   'P 1'
#
loop_
_entity.id
_entity.type
_entity.pdbx_description
1 polymer ?
#
loop_
_entity_poly.entity_id
_entity_poly.type
_entity_poly.pdbx_seq_one_letter_code
_entity_poly.pdbx_strand_id
1 'polypeptide(L)'
;MGCASLPTRPSPTAFPPPLPAAAHARLSRSHIRTCTTTGKPRRAFSIRAAHSGVSDVSVESLLPLSDNEAPVTGAAYSFTGATTSLTNRRILTSSKKVTLVRHGLSTWNAESRVQGSSNLSVLTETGTKQAEKCRDALANIKFDVCFSSPISRAKTTAEIIWKDKEEPLVFLDSLKEAHLFFLEGMTNADAKKQYPELYTRWREDPAHFHVDGIYPLREVWRTASQAWEQILLTPGENFLVVTHKSILRALICTALGLAPERFRAIDVNNGGMCVFTVNKQGEAMLQALNMTAHLIPLPQWVLEEMDKIPDLSYTNRYQKRNKEYISLGCDILPVLKGRSPMQAYSDFMRSFRNTFEDYLGAIVTEVQVGMGPGGELRYPSCPTEKLNQPGSSFELGEFQCYDKFMQASLSARAKIFGLQEWGNGGSTGTDGSQQNLEETSFFRADGGYWDTPYGHFFLEWYSGMLLLHGERLCMTADAIFSGTGVTISGKVAGIHWHYYTCSHPSELTAGYYNTLLRDGYLPIAQMFAKYKAALCCGCFDLRDVERTNSESSPEGTLRHLAGAAKMCNIPLNGENSVTRLDDASLNQVIRSSRLYSGRTSGTSFSFNYVRMNKSLFEFHNWNRFTKFVRQMSDARAFLARLYVRRGQQYLSSMSVVWVVSRACAYT
;
A
#
# COMPACT_ATOMS: atom_id res chain seq x y z
N MET A 1 -33.69 -0.02 -65.87
CA MET A 1 -33.27 -1.40 -65.56
C MET A 1 -32.01 -1.30 -64.72
N GLY A 2 -31.83 -1.91 -63.56
CA GLY A 2 -32.60 -2.86 -62.74
C GLY A 2 -31.73 -3.19 -61.52
N CYS A 3 -32.31 -3.48 -60.35
CA CYS A 3 -31.55 -3.62 -59.11
C CYS A 3 -30.56 -4.81 -59.13
N ALA A 4 -29.39 -4.61 -58.50
CA ALA A 4 -28.54 -5.70 -58.00
C ALA A 4 -28.15 -5.41 -56.55
N SER A 5 -28.42 -6.36 -55.65
CA SER A 5 -28.34 -6.21 -54.20
C SER A 5 -26.96 -6.59 -53.63
N LEU A 6 -26.56 -5.90 -52.57
CA LEU A 6 -25.39 -6.28 -51.75
C LEU A 6 -25.68 -7.56 -50.94
N PRO A 7 -24.67 -8.42 -50.69
CA PRO A 7 -24.85 -9.64 -49.92
C PRO A 7 -25.08 -9.36 -48.43
N THR A 8 -25.94 -10.17 -47.81
CA THR A 8 -26.35 -10.05 -46.42
C THR A 8 -25.29 -10.55 -45.43
N ARG A 9 -25.22 -9.89 -44.28
CA ARG A 9 -24.39 -10.25 -43.12
C ARG A 9 -24.89 -11.56 -42.48
N PRO A 10 -24.01 -12.48 -42.02
CA PRO A 10 -24.45 -13.63 -41.24
C PRO A 10 -25.01 -13.19 -39.88
N SER A 11 -26.06 -13.86 -39.43
CA SER A 11 -26.70 -13.66 -38.12
C SER A 11 -25.86 -14.26 -36.98
N PRO A 12 -25.84 -13.64 -35.79
CA PRO A 12 -25.22 -14.24 -34.62
C PRO A 12 -26.08 -15.41 -34.10
N THR A 13 -25.46 -16.57 -33.94
CA THR A 13 -26.08 -17.79 -33.40
C THR A 13 -26.53 -17.60 -31.95
N ALA A 14 -27.71 -18.15 -31.61
CA ALA A 14 -28.29 -18.06 -30.28
C ALA A 14 -27.44 -18.76 -29.20
N PHE A 15 -27.44 -18.18 -27.99
CA PHE A 15 -26.84 -18.80 -26.80
C PHE A 15 -27.69 -20.00 -26.32
N PRO A 16 -27.07 -21.07 -25.77
CA PRO A 16 -27.79 -22.15 -25.11
C PRO A 16 -28.35 -21.69 -23.75
N PRO A 17 -29.50 -22.24 -23.29
CA PRO A 17 -30.08 -21.90 -21.99
C PRO A 17 -29.30 -22.55 -20.82
N PRO A 18 -29.37 -21.97 -19.61
CA PRO A 18 -28.72 -22.53 -18.42
C PRO A 18 -29.43 -23.81 -17.92
N LEU A 19 -28.65 -24.69 -17.28
CA LEU A 19 -29.15 -25.92 -16.64
C LEU A 19 -29.99 -25.62 -15.38
N PRO A 20 -31.02 -26.44 -15.07
CA PRO A 20 -31.90 -26.22 -13.93
C PRO A 20 -31.22 -26.55 -12.59
N ALA A 21 -31.57 -25.78 -11.56
CA ALA A 21 -31.07 -25.94 -10.20
C ALA A 21 -31.58 -27.24 -9.53
N ALA A 22 -30.72 -27.92 -8.78
CA ALA A 22 -31.07 -29.11 -8.00
C ALA A 22 -31.84 -28.73 -6.72
N ALA A 23 -32.82 -29.55 -6.35
CA ALA A 23 -33.81 -29.25 -5.31
C ALA A 23 -33.25 -29.28 -3.86
N HIS A 24 -33.86 -28.47 -2.99
CA HIS A 24 -33.57 -28.43 -1.56
C HIS A 24 -33.89 -29.76 -0.85
N ALA A 25 -32.92 -30.28 -0.09
CA ALA A 25 -33.17 -31.27 0.96
C ALA A 25 -33.12 -30.58 2.34
N ARG A 26 -34.25 -30.57 3.06
CA ARG A 26 -34.31 -30.12 4.47
C ARG A 26 -33.71 -31.20 5.36
N LEU A 27 -32.83 -30.83 6.29
CA LEU A 27 -32.45 -31.66 7.43
C LEU A 27 -32.78 -30.94 8.74
N SER A 28 -33.37 -31.69 9.67
CA SER A 28 -34.01 -31.18 10.88
C SER A 28 -33.05 -30.96 12.04
N ARG A 29 -33.35 -29.96 12.89
CA ARG A 29 -32.72 -29.77 14.20
C ARG A 29 -32.88 -31.02 15.08
N SER A 30 -31.78 -31.50 15.67
CA SER A 30 -31.79 -32.48 16.77
C SER A 30 -31.04 -31.94 17.99
N HIS A 31 -31.59 -32.13 19.19
CA HIS A 31 -31.12 -31.51 20.42
C HIS A 31 -29.75 -32.04 20.90
N ILE A 32 -28.90 -31.15 21.38
CA ILE A 32 -27.73 -31.52 22.21
C ILE A 32 -28.16 -31.48 23.68
N ARG A 33 -28.10 -32.65 24.34
CA ARG A 33 -28.27 -32.77 25.80
C ARG A 33 -27.00 -32.32 26.51
N THR A 34 -27.16 -31.57 27.58
CA THR A 34 -26.12 -31.32 28.58
C THR A 34 -25.79 -32.61 29.35
N CYS A 35 -24.52 -32.81 29.68
CA CYS A 35 -24.11 -33.84 30.64
C CYS A 35 -22.93 -33.32 31.46
N THR A 36 -23.15 -33.16 32.76
CA THR A 36 -22.15 -32.74 33.75
C THR A 36 -21.53 -33.97 34.43
N THR A 37 -20.21 -34.01 34.53
CA THR A 37 -19.51 -34.96 35.42
C THR A 37 -18.36 -34.28 36.13
N THR A 38 -18.26 -34.53 37.44
CA THR A 38 -17.32 -33.93 38.38
C THR A 38 -16.15 -34.87 38.68
N GLY A 39 -14.94 -34.33 38.88
CA GLY A 39 -13.75 -35.10 39.29
C GLY A 39 -12.61 -34.20 39.78
N LYS A 40 -12.10 -34.43 41.00
CA LYS A 40 -11.12 -33.58 41.70
C LYS A 40 -9.65 -34.09 41.55
N PRO A 41 -8.63 -33.26 41.89
CA PRO A 41 -7.26 -33.40 41.37
C PRO A 41 -6.21 -33.97 42.34
N ARG A 42 -5.06 -34.40 41.79
CA ARG A 42 -3.74 -34.65 42.43
C ARG A 42 -2.66 -34.59 41.33
N ARG A 43 -1.38 -34.23 41.55
CA ARG A 43 -0.66 -33.53 42.64
C ARG A 43 0.66 -33.00 42.04
N ALA A 44 1.23 -31.93 42.60
CA ALA A 44 2.52 -31.39 42.17
C ALA A 44 3.73 -32.21 42.68
N PHE A 45 4.88 -32.06 42.01
CA PHE A 45 6.20 -32.35 42.54
C PHE A 45 7.04 -31.06 42.58
N SER A 46 7.88 -30.94 43.61
CA SER A 46 8.73 -29.78 43.90
C SER A 46 10.14 -30.27 44.22
N ILE A 47 11.15 -29.51 43.80
CA ILE A 47 12.52 -29.61 44.32
C ILE A 47 12.96 -28.22 44.76
N ARG A 48 13.46 -28.10 46.00
CA ARG A 48 14.08 -26.89 46.55
C ARG A 48 15.60 -26.96 46.37
N ALA A 49 16.24 -25.80 46.26
CA ALA A 49 17.64 -25.60 46.61
C ALA A 49 17.74 -24.46 47.65
N ALA A 50 18.76 -24.49 48.52
CA ALA A 50 18.86 -23.65 49.71
C ALA A 50 19.99 -22.59 49.63
N HIS A 51 20.01 -21.71 50.63
CA HIS A 51 20.77 -20.44 50.70
C HIS A 51 22.29 -20.52 50.72
N SER A 52 22.91 -19.42 50.28
CA SER A 52 24.01 -18.75 50.98
C SER A 52 23.91 -17.21 50.78
N GLY A 53 24.15 -16.40 51.83
CA GLY A 53 24.31 -14.93 51.71
C GLY A 53 25.63 -14.56 51.00
N VAL A 54 26.09 -13.32 50.84
CA VAL A 54 25.93 -12.04 51.56
C VAL A 54 26.45 -10.93 50.62
N SER A 55 25.99 -9.67 50.53
CA SER A 55 24.76 -8.94 50.93
C SER A 55 24.88 -7.49 50.42
N ASP A 56 23.81 -6.73 50.13
CA ASP A 56 23.93 -5.28 49.84
C ASP A 56 22.72 -4.41 50.26
N VAL A 57 23.07 -3.34 50.97
CA VAL A 57 22.60 -1.93 50.92
C VAL A 57 21.12 -1.60 50.64
N SER A 58 20.48 -1.04 51.68
CA SER A 58 19.32 -0.12 51.76
C SER A 58 18.34 -0.01 50.58
N VAL A 59 17.09 -0.40 50.85
CA VAL A 59 15.89 -0.04 50.08
C VAL A 59 15.37 1.32 50.56
N GLU A 60 15.19 2.28 49.65
CA GLU A 60 14.29 3.43 49.87
C GLU A 60 13.25 3.53 48.73
N SER A 61 11.98 3.36 49.13
CA SER A 61 10.74 3.80 48.46
C SER A 61 10.62 3.75 46.93
N LEU A 62 10.19 2.60 46.41
CA LEU A 62 9.33 2.56 45.22
C LEU A 62 7.85 2.52 45.66
N LEU A 63 7.13 3.62 45.45
CA LEU A 63 5.66 3.64 45.54
C LEU A 63 5.06 2.95 44.30
N PRO A 64 3.94 2.22 44.43
CA PRO A 64 3.31 1.56 43.31
C PRO A 64 2.60 2.57 42.40
N LEU A 65 2.99 2.61 41.12
CA LEU A 65 2.20 3.29 40.10
C LEU A 65 1.01 2.40 39.72
N SER A 66 -0.18 3.01 39.73
CA SER A 66 -1.46 2.36 39.45
C SER A 66 -1.59 1.89 38.00
N ASP A 67 -2.29 0.77 37.81
CA ASP A 67 -2.80 0.36 36.51
C ASP A 67 -3.66 1.47 35.86
N ASN A 68 -3.27 1.93 34.67
CA ASN A 68 -4.17 2.10 33.52
C ASN A 68 -3.43 2.54 32.23
N GLU A 69 -3.88 1.96 31.12
CA GLU A 69 -3.77 2.45 29.73
C GLU A 69 -2.42 2.99 29.22
N ALA A 70 -1.58 2.08 28.71
CA ALA A 70 -0.53 2.40 27.74
C ALA A 70 -0.74 1.59 26.44
N PRO A 71 -0.81 2.22 25.26
CA PRO A 71 -0.93 1.50 23.99
C PRO A 71 0.40 0.81 23.65
N VAL A 72 0.47 -0.49 23.90
CA VAL A 72 1.67 -1.30 23.67
C VAL A 72 1.90 -1.50 22.17
N THR A 73 2.95 -0.85 21.63
CA THR A 73 3.48 -1.19 20.31
C THR A 73 4.95 -1.60 20.43
N GLY A 74 5.27 -2.85 20.08
CA GLY A 74 6.66 -3.29 19.89
C GLY A 74 7.47 -3.60 21.15
N ALA A 75 6.89 -4.22 22.19
CA ALA A 75 7.59 -4.95 23.27
C ALA A 75 8.69 -4.19 24.09
N ALA A 76 8.82 -2.87 23.94
CA ALA A 76 9.74 -2.07 24.72
C ALA A 76 9.14 -1.73 26.10
N TYR A 77 9.72 -2.26 27.18
CA TYR A 77 9.36 -1.90 28.56
C TYR A 77 9.66 -0.42 28.89
N SER A 78 10.57 0.21 28.15
CA SER A 78 10.80 1.65 28.16
C SER A 78 11.42 2.09 26.84
N PHE A 79 10.98 3.22 26.31
CA PHE A 79 11.54 3.84 25.10
C PHE A 79 12.75 4.75 25.39
N THR A 80 13.09 4.99 26.67
CA THR A 80 14.19 5.89 27.10
C THR A 80 15.58 5.52 26.58
N GLY A 81 15.81 4.25 26.21
CA GLY A 81 17.03 3.78 25.55
C GLY A 81 16.90 3.58 24.04
N ALA A 82 15.71 3.77 23.46
CA ALA A 82 15.38 3.51 22.06
C ALA A 82 15.10 4.78 21.24
N THR A 83 14.57 5.84 21.87
CA THR A 83 14.34 7.15 21.24
C THR A 83 14.65 8.28 22.23
N THR A 84 14.90 9.48 21.71
CA THR A 84 15.02 10.70 22.51
C THR A 84 13.70 11.46 22.50
N SER A 85 13.22 11.86 23.68
CA SER A 85 12.03 12.73 23.80
C SER A 85 12.28 14.10 23.15
N LEU A 86 11.43 14.45 22.18
CA LEU A 86 11.48 15.70 21.42
C LEU A 86 11.04 16.94 22.20
N THR A 87 10.46 16.76 23.38
CA THR A 87 9.83 17.81 24.20
C THR A 87 10.62 18.10 25.48
N ASN A 88 11.91 17.73 25.53
CA ASN A 88 12.77 17.84 26.72
C ASN A 88 12.13 17.18 27.97
N ARG A 89 11.51 16.01 27.79
CA ARG A 89 10.75 15.25 28.82
C ARG A 89 9.47 15.94 29.35
N ARG A 90 8.97 16.99 28.69
CA ARG A 90 7.61 17.50 28.97
C ARG A 90 6.57 16.52 28.44
N ILE A 91 5.66 16.11 29.32
CA ILE A 91 4.55 15.21 28.98
C ILE A 91 3.52 15.98 28.16
N LEU A 92 3.15 15.42 27.00
CA LEU A 92 2.09 15.91 26.13
C LEU A 92 0.72 15.42 26.64
N THR A 93 -0.31 16.25 26.45
CA THR A 93 -1.70 15.93 26.83
C THR A 93 -2.23 14.69 26.10
N SER A 94 -1.89 14.55 24.81
CA SER A 94 -2.21 13.40 23.96
C SER A 94 -1.06 13.05 23.03
N SER A 95 -1.12 11.84 22.46
CA SER A 95 -0.23 11.43 21.37
C SER A 95 -0.50 12.25 20.11
N LYS A 96 0.54 12.60 19.37
CA LYS A 96 0.46 13.40 18.14
C LYS A 96 0.79 12.55 16.92
N LYS A 97 0.26 12.90 15.76
CA LYS A 97 0.66 12.40 14.44
C LYS A 97 1.06 13.58 13.58
N VAL A 98 2.27 13.54 13.02
CA VAL A 98 2.87 14.66 12.31
C VAL A 98 3.26 14.22 10.91
N THR A 99 2.65 14.85 9.91
CA THR A 99 2.92 14.63 8.48
C THR A 99 3.83 15.73 7.97
N LEU A 100 5.06 15.38 7.62
CA LEU A 100 6.06 16.29 7.07
C LEU A 100 6.05 16.22 5.54
N VAL A 101 5.98 17.35 4.85
CA VAL A 101 5.96 17.47 3.40
C VAL A 101 7.11 18.35 2.95
N ARG A 102 7.91 17.89 1.99
CA ARG A 102 8.90 18.74 1.33
C ARG A 102 8.24 19.58 0.25
N HIS A 103 8.56 20.88 0.18
CA HIS A 103 8.04 21.79 -0.85
C HIS A 103 8.15 21.25 -2.29
N GLY A 104 7.23 21.67 -3.16
CA GLY A 104 7.24 21.33 -4.59
C GLY A 104 8.51 21.80 -5.32
N LEU A 105 8.76 21.27 -6.51
CA LEU A 105 9.93 21.60 -7.33
C LEU A 105 10.07 23.11 -7.57
N SER A 106 11.17 23.71 -7.11
CA SER A 106 11.46 25.14 -7.33
C SER A 106 12.39 25.40 -8.51
N THR A 107 12.45 26.65 -8.99
CA THR A 107 13.33 27.09 -10.09
C THR A 107 14.77 26.64 -9.88
N TRP A 108 15.32 26.96 -8.70
CA TRP A 108 16.65 26.53 -8.28
C TRP A 108 16.81 25.01 -8.12
N ASN A 109 15.73 24.22 -7.95
CA ASN A 109 15.84 22.76 -8.03
C ASN A 109 16.00 22.29 -9.48
N ALA A 110 15.22 22.84 -10.41
CA ALA A 110 15.33 22.53 -11.84
C ALA A 110 16.71 22.95 -12.41
N GLU A 111 17.20 24.13 -12.04
CA GLU A 111 18.51 24.66 -12.43
C GLU A 111 19.69 24.02 -11.69
N SER A 112 19.45 23.06 -10.77
CA SER A 112 20.49 22.42 -9.94
C SER A 112 21.39 23.44 -9.21
N ARG A 113 20.78 24.50 -8.66
CA ARG A 113 21.44 25.48 -7.79
C ARG A 113 21.49 25.01 -6.33
N VAL A 114 22.45 25.53 -5.58
CA VAL A 114 22.51 25.34 -4.13
C VAL A 114 21.36 26.13 -3.49
N GLN A 115 20.50 25.40 -2.78
CA GLN A 115 19.36 25.93 -2.05
C GLN A 115 19.79 26.41 -0.67
N GLY A 116 19.15 27.48 -0.20
CA GLY A 116 19.25 27.93 1.18
C GLY A 116 18.06 28.78 1.58
N SER A 117 18.25 29.81 2.40
CA SER A 117 17.16 30.60 2.97
C SER A 117 16.56 31.66 2.04
N SER A 118 17.16 31.91 0.87
CA SER A 118 16.68 32.89 -0.12
C SER A 118 15.25 32.63 -0.65
N ASN A 119 14.49 33.73 -0.79
CA ASN A 119 13.16 33.79 -1.41
C ASN A 119 13.17 33.88 -2.94
N LEU A 120 14.35 34.02 -3.59
CA LEU A 120 14.46 34.04 -5.06
C LEU A 120 14.11 32.67 -5.69
N SER A 121 14.24 31.59 -4.92
CA SER A 121 13.80 30.25 -5.32
C SER A 121 12.29 30.09 -5.11
N VAL A 122 11.50 30.25 -6.17
CA VAL A 122 10.03 30.07 -6.20
C VAL A 122 9.62 28.74 -6.82
N LEU A 123 8.36 28.31 -6.66
CA LEU A 123 7.86 27.09 -7.29
C LEU A 123 7.85 27.19 -8.82
N THR A 124 8.18 26.09 -9.48
CA THR A 124 7.88 25.88 -10.91
C THR A 124 6.43 25.42 -11.08
N GLU A 125 5.90 25.45 -12.30
CA GLU A 125 4.59 24.85 -12.61
C GLU A 125 4.51 23.37 -12.19
N THR A 126 5.61 22.61 -12.36
CA THR A 126 5.71 21.23 -11.87
C THR A 126 5.64 21.17 -10.33
N GLY A 127 6.23 22.15 -9.64
CA GLY A 127 6.16 22.28 -8.19
C GLY A 127 4.76 22.63 -7.68
N THR A 128 4.04 23.51 -8.38
CA THR A 128 2.62 23.80 -8.12
C THR A 128 1.79 22.52 -8.25
N LYS A 129 1.95 21.78 -9.36
CA LYS A 129 1.27 20.49 -9.59
C LYS A 129 1.63 19.41 -8.56
N GLN A 130 2.85 19.43 -8.00
CA GLN A 130 3.22 18.57 -6.87
C GLN A 130 2.51 18.96 -5.58
N ALA A 131 2.38 20.26 -5.30
CA ALA A 131 1.63 20.75 -4.13
C ALA A 131 0.13 20.42 -4.23
N GLU A 132 -0.48 20.55 -5.41
CA GLU A 132 -1.86 20.12 -5.67
C GLU A 132 -2.05 18.62 -5.45
N LYS A 133 -1.11 17.77 -5.91
CA LYS A 133 -1.16 16.33 -5.63
C LYS A 133 -0.99 16.00 -4.16
N CYS A 134 -0.18 16.76 -3.42
CA CYS A 134 -0.09 16.63 -1.96
C CYS A 134 -1.43 16.99 -1.30
N ARG A 135 -2.10 18.08 -1.72
CA ARG A 135 -3.45 18.44 -1.26
C ARG A 135 -4.42 17.28 -1.46
N ASP A 136 -4.46 16.73 -2.67
CA ASP A 136 -5.46 15.74 -3.06
C ASP A 136 -5.26 14.40 -2.33
N ALA A 137 -4.01 13.98 -2.09
CA ALA A 137 -3.68 12.82 -1.26
C ALA A 137 -4.05 13.04 0.22
N LEU A 138 -3.79 14.25 0.73
CA LEU A 138 -4.06 14.62 2.12
C LEU A 138 -5.53 15.01 2.40
N ALA A 139 -6.37 15.11 1.37
CA ALA A 139 -7.74 15.65 1.47
C ALA A 139 -8.67 14.85 2.42
N ASN A 140 -8.41 13.55 2.61
CA ASN A 140 -9.17 12.68 3.52
C ASN A 140 -8.62 12.65 4.96
N ILE A 141 -7.61 13.46 5.28
CA ILE A 141 -7.00 13.53 6.61
C ILE A 141 -7.42 14.85 7.27
N LYS A 142 -8.05 14.75 8.45
CA LYS A 142 -8.29 15.92 9.30
C LYS A 142 -6.98 16.30 10.00
N PHE A 143 -6.63 17.57 9.90
CA PHE A 143 -5.45 18.16 10.52
C PHE A 143 -5.89 19.37 11.33
N ASP A 144 -5.42 19.47 12.57
CA ASP A 144 -5.80 20.54 13.49
C ASP A 144 -5.03 21.85 13.21
N VAL A 145 -3.80 21.74 12.71
CA VAL A 145 -2.93 22.87 12.34
C VAL A 145 -2.00 22.47 11.19
N CYS A 146 -1.75 23.40 10.25
CA CYS A 146 -0.63 23.33 9.32
C CYS A 146 0.48 24.29 9.75
N PHE A 147 1.69 23.78 9.87
CA PHE A 147 2.90 24.57 10.06
C PHE A 147 3.66 24.67 8.75
N SER A 148 4.21 25.84 8.42
CA SER A 148 5.05 26.01 7.23
C SER A 148 6.29 26.85 7.52
N SER A 149 7.36 26.59 6.78
CA SER A 149 8.40 27.59 6.61
C SER A 149 7.84 28.84 5.91
N PRO A 150 8.25 30.06 6.32
CA PRO A 150 7.82 31.30 5.65
C PRO A 150 8.51 31.56 4.31
N ILE A 151 9.55 30.80 3.95
CA ILE A 151 10.30 30.98 2.69
C ILE A 151 9.41 30.60 1.50
N SER A 152 9.38 31.46 0.47
CA SER A 152 8.37 31.48 -0.60
C SER A 152 7.97 30.11 -1.14
N ARG A 153 8.91 29.26 -1.58
CA ARG A 153 8.61 27.92 -2.15
C ARG A 153 7.86 26.98 -1.19
N ALA A 154 8.18 27.01 0.10
CA ALA A 154 7.48 26.19 1.10
C ALA A 154 6.16 26.83 1.49
N LYS A 155 6.16 28.15 1.72
CA LYS A 155 4.94 28.94 1.96
C LYS A 155 3.88 28.71 0.88
N THR A 156 4.22 28.87 -0.40
CA THR A 156 3.29 28.63 -1.50
C THR A 156 2.88 27.16 -1.63
N THR A 157 3.77 26.20 -1.29
CA THR A 157 3.36 24.78 -1.22
C THR A 157 2.30 24.58 -0.13
N ALA A 158 2.48 25.18 1.05
CA ALA A 158 1.53 25.10 2.15
C ALA A 158 0.20 25.79 1.81
N GLU A 159 0.23 26.99 1.22
CA GLU A 159 -0.96 27.73 0.77
C GLU A 159 -1.78 26.93 -0.25
N ILE A 160 -1.13 26.16 -1.15
CA ILE A 160 -1.83 25.27 -2.09
C ILE A 160 -2.42 24.04 -1.39
N ILE A 161 -1.67 23.41 -0.47
CA ILE A 161 -2.13 22.21 0.27
C ILE A 161 -3.25 22.55 1.27
N TRP A 162 -3.19 23.74 1.84
CA TRP A 162 -4.12 24.23 2.86
C TRP A 162 -5.27 25.07 2.30
N LYS A 163 -5.38 25.14 0.97
CA LYS A 163 -6.47 25.80 0.30
C LYS A 163 -7.80 25.15 0.70
N ASP A 164 -8.81 25.99 0.93
CA ASP A 164 -10.18 25.58 1.27
C ASP A 164 -10.31 24.84 2.62
N LYS A 165 -9.34 25.01 3.55
CA LYS A 165 -9.41 24.56 4.96
C LYS A 165 -9.66 25.73 5.91
N GLU A 166 -10.41 25.47 6.97
CA GLU A 166 -10.74 26.45 8.03
C GLU A 166 -9.73 26.44 9.18
N GLU A 167 -8.99 25.34 9.35
CA GLU A 167 -8.01 25.19 10.42
C GLU A 167 -6.77 26.11 10.22
N PRO A 168 -5.98 26.44 11.26
CA PRO A 168 -4.91 27.44 11.13
C PRO A 168 -3.72 27.02 10.26
N LEU A 169 -3.25 27.94 9.40
CA LEU A 169 -1.94 27.89 8.74
C LEU A 169 -0.97 28.83 9.47
N VAL A 170 0.06 28.26 10.12
CA VAL A 170 1.02 28.96 10.98
C VAL A 170 2.42 28.91 10.36
N PHE A 171 3.06 30.06 10.21
CA PHE A 171 4.45 30.12 9.72
C PHE A 171 5.44 30.10 10.89
N LEU A 172 6.38 29.15 10.87
CA LEU A 172 7.42 28.99 11.89
C LEU A 172 8.80 29.31 11.33
N ASP A 173 9.50 30.25 11.96
CA ASP A 173 10.88 30.61 11.62
C ASP A 173 11.88 29.47 11.87
N SER A 174 11.58 28.58 12.81
CA SER A 174 12.33 27.34 13.08
C SER A 174 12.30 26.34 11.91
N LEU A 175 11.36 26.50 10.97
CA LEU A 175 11.27 25.71 9.74
C LEU A 175 12.02 26.33 8.54
N LYS A 176 12.79 27.42 8.73
CA LYS A 176 13.63 28.00 7.65
C LYS A 176 14.72 27.01 7.20
N GLU A 177 15.06 27.04 5.91
CA GLU A 177 16.18 26.26 5.36
C GLU A 177 17.53 26.84 5.79
N ALA A 178 18.57 26.00 5.77
CA ALA A 178 19.96 26.40 6.04
C ALA A 178 20.36 27.67 5.26
N HIS A 179 20.94 28.67 5.94
CA HIS A 179 21.62 29.77 5.26
C HIS A 179 23.01 29.31 4.82
N LEU A 180 23.27 29.28 3.52
CA LEU A 180 24.55 28.80 2.94
C LEU A 180 25.42 29.92 2.35
N PHE A 181 25.15 31.17 2.75
CA PHE A 181 25.95 32.35 2.38
C PHE A 181 26.11 32.49 0.86
N PHE A 182 27.31 32.82 0.38
CA PHE A 182 27.63 33.01 -1.03
C PHE A 182 27.46 31.75 -1.90
N LEU A 183 27.28 30.56 -1.32
CA LEU A 183 26.93 29.38 -2.11
C LEU A 183 25.47 29.43 -2.58
N GLU A 184 24.57 30.12 -1.88
CA GLU A 184 23.15 30.19 -2.27
C GLU A 184 22.97 30.77 -3.67
N GLY A 185 22.18 30.08 -4.49
CA GLY A 185 21.89 30.50 -5.86
C GLY A 185 23.01 30.22 -6.86
N MET A 186 24.21 29.80 -6.44
CA MET A 186 25.21 29.28 -7.37
C MET A 186 24.75 27.94 -7.95
N THR A 187 25.05 27.66 -9.22
CA THR A 187 24.90 26.29 -9.73
C THR A 187 25.89 25.37 -9.01
N ASN A 188 25.59 24.07 -8.90
CA ASN A 188 26.53 23.13 -8.30
C ASN A 188 27.88 23.06 -9.07
N ALA A 189 27.89 23.39 -10.36
CA ALA A 189 29.11 23.47 -11.18
C ALA A 189 29.94 24.71 -10.84
N ASP A 190 29.32 25.89 -10.77
CA ASP A 190 29.99 27.15 -10.45
C ASP A 190 30.54 27.14 -9.02
N ALA A 191 29.73 26.67 -8.05
CA ALA A 191 30.15 26.53 -6.66
C ALA A 191 31.38 25.61 -6.52
N LYS A 192 31.41 24.49 -7.27
CA LYS A 192 32.57 23.58 -7.30
C LYS A 192 33.80 24.22 -7.95
N LYS A 193 33.62 25.07 -8.96
CA LYS A 193 34.71 25.75 -9.67
C LYS A 193 35.29 26.92 -8.87
N GLN A 194 34.45 27.72 -8.23
CA GLN A 194 34.84 28.95 -7.55
C GLN A 194 35.26 28.71 -6.10
N TYR A 195 34.64 27.74 -5.41
CA TYR A 195 34.90 27.43 -4.00
C TYR A 195 35.10 25.92 -3.78
N PRO A 196 36.09 25.28 -4.45
CA PRO A 196 36.22 23.82 -4.50
C PRO A 196 36.29 23.16 -3.11
N GLU A 197 37.08 23.71 -2.18
CA GLU A 197 37.24 23.15 -0.83
C GLU A 197 35.95 23.25 0.00
N LEU A 198 35.33 24.43 0.03
CA LEU A 198 34.09 24.68 0.78
C LEU A 198 32.90 23.92 0.19
N TYR A 199 32.81 23.84 -1.14
CA TYR A 199 31.84 23.00 -1.82
C TYR A 199 32.06 21.53 -1.47
N THR A 200 33.30 21.03 -1.53
CA THR A 200 33.62 19.62 -1.19
C THR A 200 33.28 19.33 0.27
N ARG A 201 33.65 20.21 1.21
CA ARG A 201 33.27 20.08 2.63
C ARG A 201 31.75 20.06 2.79
N TRP A 202 31.01 20.97 2.16
CA TRP A 202 29.54 20.92 2.16
C TRP A 202 28.98 19.62 1.55
N ARG A 203 29.64 19.04 0.54
CA ARG A 203 29.21 17.80 -0.12
C ARG A 203 29.53 16.53 0.66
N GLU A 204 30.62 16.49 1.42
CA GLU A 204 31.16 15.27 2.04
C GLU A 204 31.09 15.31 3.58
N ASP A 205 31.44 16.43 4.20
CA ASP A 205 31.36 16.67 5.64
C ASP A 205 30.60 17.98 5.98
N PRO A 206 29.27 17.99 5.77
CA PRO A 206 28.45 19.17 6.05
C PRO A 206 28.34 19.50 7.55
N ALA A 207 28.74 18.60 8.45
CA ALA A 207 28.70 18.82 9.91
C ALA A 207 29.85 19.71 10.41
N HIS A 208 30.95 19.74 9.67
CA HIS A 208 32.09 20.65 9.88
C HIS A 208 32.20 21.73 8.79
N PHE A 209 31.22 21.82 7.87
CA PHE A 209 31.08 22.97 6.98
C PHE A 209 30.75 24.23 7.82
N HIS A 210 31.61 25.24 7.71
CA HIS A 210 31.44 26.53 8.35
C HIS A 210 31.90 27.68 7.43
N VAL A 211 31.35 28.86 7.66
CA VAL A 211 31.78 30.14 7.08
C VAL A 211 31.87 31.13 8.24
N ASP A 212 33.01 31.81 8.39
CA ASP A 212 33.27 32.79 9.46
C ASP A 212 32.94 32.30 10.88
N GLY A 213 33.22 31.01 11.15
CA GLY A 213 32.95 30.34 12.42
C GLY A 213 31.50 29.87 12.63
N ILE A 214 30.57 30.25 11.75
CA ILE A 214 29.17 29.81 11.79
C ILE A 214 29.05 28.44 11.10
N TYR A 215 28.39 27.46 11.74
CA TYR A 215 28.17 26.11 11.22
C TYR A 215 26.70 25.89 10.81
N PRO A 216 26.31 26.09 9.53
CA PRO A 216 24.90 26.09 9.13
C PRO A 216 24.17 24.79 9.44
N LEU A 217 24.83 23.63 9.31
CA LEU A 217 24.17 22.36 9.57
C LEU A 217 23.83 22.15 11.05
N ARG A 218 24.75 22.55 11.94
CA ARG A 218 24.54 22.45 13.40
C ARG A 218 23.42 23.38 13.85
N GLU A 219 23.33 24.56 13.25
CA GLU A 219 22.24 25.51 13.45
C GLU A 219 20.88 24.95 12.98
N VAL A 220 20.85 24.23 11.86
CA VAL A 220 19.63 23.55 11.37
C VAL A 220 19.20 22.39 12.29
N TRP A 221 20.13 21.71 12.97
CA TRP A 221 19.77 20.75 14.04
C TRP A 221 19.13 21.47 15.24
N ARG A 222 19.71 22.61 15.65
CA ARG A 222 19.20 23.44 16.74
C ARG A 222 17.78 23.93 16.46
N THR A 223 17.51 24.43 15.26
CA THR A 223 16.17 24.90 14.86
C THR A 223 15.19 23.76 14.63
N ALA A 224 15.62 22.59 14.15
CA ALA A 224 14.77 21.40 14.06
C ALA A 224 14.24 20.95 15.44
N SER A 225 15.07 20.96 16.48
CA SER A 225 14.61 20.66 17.85
C SER A 225 13.61 21.70 18.36
N GLN A 226 13.81 22.99 18.06
CA GLN A 226 12.85 24.05 18.41
C GLN A 226 11.52 23.91 17.65
N ALA A 227 11.56 23.55 16.37
CA ALA A 227 10.36 23.30 15.58
C ALA A 227 9.55 22.13 16.16
N TRP A 228 10.20 21.03 16.54
CA TRP A 228 9.52 19.90 17.21
C TRP A 228 8.85 20.32 18.51
N GLU A 229 9.52 21.07 19.38
CA GLU A 229 8.92 21.56 20.63
C GLU A 229 7.70 22.46 20.35
N GLN A 230 7.79 23.39 19.41
CA GLN A 230 6.69 24.28 19.01
C GLN A 230 5.48 23.49 18.46
N ILE A 231 5.72 22.54 17.55
CA ILE A 231 4.67 21.73 16.93
C ILE A 231 4.00 20.84 17.98
N LEU A 232 4.76 20.12 18.79
CA LEU A 232 4.22 19.09 19.70
C LEU A 232 3.51 19.69 20.93
N LEU A 233 3.93 20.86 21.40
CA LEU A 233 3.25 21.59 22.47
C LEU A 233 1.99 22.34 22.01
N THR A 234 1.72 22.43 20.71
CA THR A 234 0.48 23.02 20.21
C THR A 234 -0.73 22.09 20.50
N PRO A 235 -1.91 22.63 20.86
CA PRO A 235 -3.16 21.86 20.95
C PRO A 235 -3.55 21.20 19.62
N GLY A 236 -4.30 20.09 19.69
CA GLY A 236 -4.60 19.23 18.53
C GLY A 236 -3.79 17.93 18.55
N GLU A 237 -4.03 17.05 17.58
CA GLU A 237 -3.46 15.69 17.51
C GLU A 237 -2.86 15.36 16.15
N ASN A 238 -3.42 15.86 15.04
CA ASN A 238 -2.89 15.70 13.69
C ASN A 238 -2.32 17.02 13.16
N PHE A 239 -1.02 17.04 12.86
CA PHE A 239 -0.35 18.22 12.31
C PHE A 239 0.24 17.96 10.92
N LEU A 240 0.10 18.95 10.05
CA LEU A 240 0.80 19.02 8.76
C LEU A 240 1.99 19.98 8.90
N VAL A 241 3.14 19.67 8.28
CA VAL A 241 4.34 20.51 8.31
C VAL A 241 4.96 20.60 6.92
N VAL A 242 5.04 21.79 6.33
CA VAL A 242 5.58 22.01 4.99
C VAL A 242 6.93 22.75 5.06
N THR A 243 8.00 22.13 4.57
CA THR A 243 9.35 22.70 4.70
C THR A 243 10.35 22.24 3.62
N HIS A 244 11.65 22.47 3.84
CA HIS A 244 12.74 22.32 2.86
C HIS A 244 13.64 21.13 3.13
N LYS A 245 14.60 20.87 2.22
CA LYS A 245 15.33 19.61 2.19
C LYS A 245 16.22 19.42 3.41
N SER A 246 16.94 20.45 3.84
CA SER A 246 17.96 20.30 4.87
C SER A 246 17.35 20.31 6.26
N ILE A 247 16.43 21.24 6.53
CA ILE A 247 15.62 21.25 7.75
C ILE A 247 14.73 20.01 7.88
N LEU A 248 14.14 19.48 6.81
CA LEU A 248 13.37 18.22 6.87
C LEU A 248 14.26 17.02 7.24
N ARG A 249 15.48 16.93 6.68
CA ARG A 249 16.46 15.92 7.08
C ARG A 249 16.82 16.05 8.56
N ALA A 250 17.00 17.28 9.06
CA ALA A 250 17.28 17.52 10.47
C ALA A 250 16.10 17.13 11.36
N LEU A 251 14.86 17.48 11.03
CA LEU A 251 13.65 17.05 11.73
C LEU A 251 13.56 15.52 11.82
N ILE A 252 13.78 14.80 10.71
CA ILE A 252 13.76 13.34 10.69
C ILE A 252 14.93 12.78 11.53
N CYS A 253 16.12 13.36 11.43
CA CYS A 253 17.28 12.91 12.20
C CYS A 253 17.10 13.12 13.71
N THR A 254 16.65 14.29 14.15
CA THR A 254 16.44 14.59 15.59
C THR A 254 15.36 13.71 16.20
N ALA A 255 14.25 13.46 15.47
CA ALA A 255 13.21 12.52 15.87
C ALA A 255 13.71 11.07 16.00
N LEU A 256 14.77 10.69 15.27
CA LEU A 256 15.40 9.37 15.33
C LEU A 256 16.68 9.34 16.19
N GLY A 257 16.99 10.40 16.94
CA GLY A 257 18.21 10.48 17.76
C GLY A 257 19.53 10.53 16.97
N LEU A 258 19.49 10.89 15.68
CA LEU A 258 20.65 10.95 14.79
C LEU A 258 21.33 12.33 14.80
N ALA A 259 22.66 12.32 14.98
CA ALA A 259 23.51 13.50 14.99
C ALA A 259 23.77 14.10 13.58
N PRO A 260 24.26 15.36 13.47
CA PRO A 260 24.47 16.08 12.20
C PRO A 260 25.26 15.32 11.13
N GLU A 261 26.19 14.45 11.53
CA GLU A 261 27.03 13.62 10.67
C GLU A 261 26.20 12.60 9.86
N ARG A 262 24.92 12.40 10.22
CA ARG A 262 23.96 11.55 9.48
C ARG A 262 23.08 12.32 8.49
N PHE A 263 23.28 13.62 8.30
CA PHE A 263 22.48 14.46 7.41
C PHE A 263 22.28 13.93 5.98
N ARG A 264 23.27 13.22 5.42
CA ARG A 264 23.18 12.65 4.06
C ARG A 264 22.64 11.21 4.03
N ALA A 265 22.31 10.63 5.18
CA ALA A 265 21.77 9.27 5.28
C ALA A 265 20.28 9.15 4.89
N ILE A 266 19.56 10.27 4.82
CA ILE A 266 18.14 10.36 4.48
C ILE A 266 17.96 11.27 3.25
N ASP A 267 17.11 10.86 2.31
CA ASP A 267 16.68 11.73 1.22
C ASP A 267 15.16 11.79 1.10
N VAL A 268 14.66 12.97 0.73
CA VAL A 268 13.23 13.22 0.49
C VAL A 268 13.08 14.02 -0.80
N ASN A 269 12.22 13.55 -1.70
CA ASN A 269 11.90 14.19 -2.97
C ASN A 269 11.05 15.46 -2.78
N ASN A 270 11.01 16.35 -3.77
CA ASN A 270 10.05 17.46 -3.76
C ASN A 270 8.62 16.90 -3.82
N GLY A 271 7.72 17.38 -2.95
CA GLY A 271 6.40 16.77 -2.70
C GLY A 271 6.46 15.47 -1.89
N GLY A 272 7.64 14.95 -1.54
CA GLY A 272 7.76 13.73 -0.76
C GLY A 272 7.23 13.90 0.67
N MET A 273 6.43 12.94 1.13
CA MET A 273 5.80 12.96 2.46
C MET A 273 6.49 11.99 3.43
N CYS A 274 6.60 12.37 4.71
CA CYS A 274 7.06 11.51 5.80
C CYS A 274 6.05 11.61 6.96
N VAL A 275 5.82 10.53 7.70
CA VAL A 275 4.83 10.49 8.78
C VAL A 275 5.47 9.99 10.06
N PHE A 276 5.24 10.70 11.16
CA PHE A 276 5.60 10.30 12.51
C PHE A 276 4.35 10.15 13.38
N THR A 277 4.39 9.20 14.30
CA THR A 277 3.56 9.19 15.50
C THR A 277 4.46 9.54 16.69
N VAL A 278 3.97 10.35 17.63
CA VAL A 278 4.70 10.76 18.83
C VAL A 278 3.82 10.46 20.05
N ASN A 279 4.36 9.74 21.03
CA ASN A 279 3.59 9.36 22.23
C ASN A 279 3.47 10.54 23.23
N LYS A 280 2.78 10.32 24.36
CA LYS A 280 2.62 11.34 25.41
C LYS A 280 3.96 11.75 26.06
N GLN A 281 5.02 10.97 25.91
CA GLN A 281 6.36 11.23 26.44
C GLN A 281 7.23 12.03 25.45
N GLY A 282 6.69 12.38 24.27
CA GLY A 282 7.42 13.11 23.23
C GLY A 282 8.36 12.21 22.41
N GLU A 283 8.25 10.88 22.53
CA GLU A 283 9.10 9.91 21.83
C GLU A 283 8.51 9.61 20.45
N ALA A 284 9.34 9.70 19.41
CA ALA A 284 8.88 9.71 18.02
C ALA A 284 9.12 8.38 17.28
N MET A 285 8.14 7.98 16.49
CA MET A 285 8.09 6.73 15.73
C MET A 285 7.84 7.04 14.25
N LEU A 286 8.85 6.85 13.40
CA LEU A 286 8.73 7.00 11.95
C LEU A 286 7.80 5.92 11.38
N GLN A 287 6.63 6.33 10.87
CA GLN A 287 5.65 5.46 10.23
C GLN A 287 5.90 5.33 8.73
N ALA A 288 6.33 6.41 8.08
CA ALA A 288 6.61 6.44 6.64
C ALA A 288 7.70 7.44 6.28
N LEU A 289 8.55 7.10 5.30
CA LEU A 289 9.66 7.92 4.83
C LEU A 289 9.57 8.12 3.31
N ASN A 290 9.59 9.38 2.86
CA ASN A 290 9.65 9.77 1.45
C ASN A 290 8.60 9.05 0.57
N MET A 291 7.34 9.01 1.03
CA MET A 291 6.22 8.57 0.22
C MET A 291 6.08 9.50 -0.99
N THR A 292 6.09 8.91 -2.18
CA THR A 292 6.03 9.61 -3.48
C THR A 292 5.06 8.94 -4.46
N ALA A 293 4.26 7.96 -4.01
CA ALA A 293 3.29 7.25 -4.85
C ALA A 293 2.28 8.23 -5.51
N HIS A 294 1.76 9.18 -4.73
CA HIS A 294 0.93 10.30 -5.20
C HIS A 294 1.58 11.21 -6.27
N LEU A 295 2.90 11.07 -6.54
CA LEU A 295 3.63 11.87 -7.54
C LEU A 295 3.83 11.15 -8.89
N ILE A 296 3.62 9.83 -8.99
CA ILE A 296 3.70 9.06 -10.23
C ILE A 296 2.27 8.74 -10.72
N PRO A 297 1.64 9.61 -11.52
CA PRO A 297 0.29 9.38 -12.03
C PRO A 297 0.29 8.49 -13.27
N LEU A 298 -0.92 8.23 -13.80
CA LEU A 298 -1.11 7.86 -15.20
C LEU A 298 -0.42 8.88 -16.15
N PRO A 299 -0.05 8.49 -17.39
CA PRO A 299 0.60 9.39 -18.34
C PRO A 299 -0.16 10.71 -18.51
N GLN A 300 0.56 11.83 -18.59
CA GLN A 300 -0.05 13.18 -18.62
C GLN A 300 -1.14 13.32 -19.70
N TRP A 301 -0.94 12.72 -20.87
CA TRP A 301 -1.90 12.74 -21.97
C TRP A 301 -3.20 11.96 -21.67
N VAL A 302 -3.18 11.01 -20.74
CA VAL A 302 -4.39 10.33 -20.22
C VAL A 302 -5.10 11.25 -19.24
N LEU A 303 -4.37 11.89 -18.32
CA LEU A 303 -4.92 12.85 -17.36
C LEU A 303 -5.64 14.01 -18.09
N GLU A 304 -5.07 14.52 -19.18
CA GLU A 304 -5.70 15.51 -20.07
C GLU A 304 -7.06 15.05 -20.62
N GLU A 305 -7.21 13.76 -20.98
CA GLU A 305 -8.50 13.23 -21.42
C GLU A 305 -9.44 12.98 -20.23
N MET A 306 -8.94 12.60 -19.06
CA MET A 306 -9.72 12.51 -17.82
C MET A 306 -10.21 13.88 -17.33
N ASP A 307 -9.49 14.97 -17.60
CA ASP A 307 -9.91 16.33 -17.28
C ASP A 307 -11.00 16.82 -18.24
N LYS A 308 -10.94 16.44 -19.52
CA LYS A 308 -12.02 16.67 -20.52
C LYS A 308 -13.25 15.80 -20.27
N ILE A 309 -13.03 14.56 -19.81
CA ILE A 309 -14.07 13.54 -19.59
C ILE A 309 -13.89 12.97 -18.17
N PRO A 310 -14.40 13.65 -17.12
CA PRO A 310 -14.22 13.24 -15.72
C PRO A 310 -14.63 11.80 -15.41
N ASP A 311 -15.65 11.27 -16.13
CA ASP A 311 -16.14 9.90 -16.03
C ASP A 311 -15.17 8.81 -16.52
N LEU A 312 -14.00 9.17 -17.05
CA LEU A 312 -12.90 8.21 -17.22
C LEU A 312 -12.29 7.80 -15.88
N SER A 313 -12.60 8.51 -14.79
CA SER A 313 -12.18 8.20 -13.43
C SER A 313 -13.23 7.33 -12.74
N TYR A 314 -12.79 6.37 -11.91
CA TYR A 314 -13.70 5.74 -10.93
C TYR A 314 -14.34 6.79 -10.03
N THR A 315 -15.61 6.60 -9.67
CA THR A 315 -16.43 7.65 -9.07
C THR A 315 -17.34 7.08 -7.99
N ASN A 316 -17.32 7.67 -6.80
CA ASN A 316 -18.21 7.31 -5.69
C ASN A 316 -19.55 8.06 -5.75
N ARG A 317 -20.49 7.72 -4.85
CA ARG A 317 -21.82 8.35 -4.77
C ARG A 317 -21.77 9.88 -4.58
N TYR A 318 -20.71 10.38 -3.96
CA TYR A 318 -20.46 11.80 -3.67
C TYR A 318 -19.74 12.53 -4.83
N GLN A 319 -19.67 11.92 -6.01
CA GLN A 319 -19.00 12.45 -7.21
C GLN A 319 -17.48 12.66 -7.06
N LYS A 320 -16.86 12.15 -5.99
CA LYS A 320 -15.41 12.14 -5.81
C LYS A 320 -14.79 11.19 -6.83
N ARG A 321 -13.83 11.70 -7.58
CA ARG A 321 -13.16 11.02 -8.70
C ARG A 321 -11.81 10.46 -8.24
N ASN A 322 -11.52 9.20 -8.55
CA ASN A 322 -10.20 8.59 -8.35
C ASN A 322 -9.48 8.46 -9.71
N LYS A 323 -8.34 9.14 -9.84
CA LYS A 323 -7.49 9.19 -11.06
C LYS A 323 -6.29 8.21 -11.03
N GLU A 324 -6.24 7.28 -10.08
CA GLU A 324 -5.20 6.24 -9.99
C GLU A 324 -5.28 5.25 -11.17
N TYR A 325 -6.49 4.98 -11.67
CA TYR A 325 -6.76 4.06 -12.77
C TYR A 325 -7.98 4.53 -13.59
N ILE A 326 -8.11 4.03 -14.82
CA ILE A 326 -9.22 4.38 -15.72
C ILE A 326 -10.43 3.48 -15.40
N SER A 327 -11.65 4.04 -15.30
CA SER A 327 -12.84 3.23 -15.01
C SER A 327 -13.09 2.17 -16.08
N LEU A 328 -13.21 0.90 -15.64
CA LEU A 328 -13.51 -0.25 -16.51
C LEU A 328 -14.82 -0.11 -17.31
N GLY A 329 -15.71 0.83 -16.92
CA GLY A 329 -16.91 1.17 -17.68
C GLY A 329 -16.62 1.63 -19.11
N CYS A 330 -15.43 2.16 -19.38
CA CYS A 330 -15.03 2.66 -20.70
C CYS A 330 -13.98 1.83 -21.46
N ASP A 331 -13.59 0.64 -20.96
CA ASP A 331 -12.59 -0.30 -21.52
C ASP A 331 -12.49 -0.36 -23.06
N ILE A 332 -13.64 -0.43 -23.71
CA ILE A 332 -13.81 -0.69 -25.15
C ILE A 332 -14.25 0.55 -25.95
N LEU A 333 -14.39 1.70 -25.30
CA LEU A 333 -14.82 2.95 -25.93
C LEU A 333 -13.60 3.78 -26.36
N PRO A 334 -13.59 4.42 -27.54
CA PRO A 334 -12.41 5.11 -28.10
C PRO A 334 -12.14 6.49 -27.46
N VAL A 335 -12.09 6.54 -26.14
CA VAL A 335 -12.03 7.76 -25.30
C VAL A 335 -10.61 8.31 -25.08
N LEU A 336 -9.57 7.59 -25.51
CA LEU A 336 -8.17 7.96 -25.33
C LEU A 336 -7.56 8.41 -26.66
N LYS A 337 -7.90 9.64 -27.08
CA LYS A 337 -7.47 10.24 -28.36
C LYS A 337 -7.70 9.30 -29.56
N GLY A 338 -8.88 8.66 -29.61
CA GLY A 338 -9.30 7.73 -30.67
C GLY A 338 -9.02 6.24 -30.39
N ARG A 339 -8.26 5.90 -29.34
CA ARG A 339 -8.08 4.51 -28.86
C ARG A 339 -8.95 4.23 -27.65
N SER A 340 -9.23 2.97 -27.37
CA SER A 340 -9.81 2.54 -26.09
C SER A 340 -8.73 2.29 -25.03
N PRO A 341 -9.07 2.27 -23.73
CA PRO A 341 -8.17 1.83 -22.66
C PRO A 341 -7.55 0.45 -22.96
N MET A 342 -8.37 -0.54 -23.34
CA MET A 342 -7.89 -1.87 -23.72
C MET A 342 -6.90 -1.86 -24.90
N GLN A 343 -7.11 -0.99 -25.90
CA GLN A 343 -6.13 -0.81 -26.98
C GLN A 343 -4.82 -0.20 -26.48
N ALA A 344 -4.89 0.84 -25.63
CA ALA A 344 -3.70 1.45 -25.05
C ALA A 344 -2.89 0.47 -24.17
N TYR A 345 -3.56 -0.39 -23.39
CA TYR A 345 -2.91 -1.46 -22.63
C TYR A 345 -2.28 -2.52 -23.56
N SER A 346 -2.99 -2.92 -24.61
CA SER A 346 -2.50 -3.86 -25.63
C SER A 346 -1.25 -3.35 -26.35
N ASP A 347 -1.26 -2.08 -26.76
CA ASP A 347 -0.12 -1.43 -27.43
C ASP A 347 1.10 -1.35 -26.50
N PHE A 348 0.89 -1.02 -25.22
CA PHE A 348 1.96 -0.99 -24.22
C PHE A 348 2.55 -2.39 -23.99
N MET A 349 1.71 -3.42 -23.81
CA MET A 349 2.17 -4.81 -23.65
C MET A 349 2.92 -5.33 -24.88
N ARG A 350 2.47 -5.02 -26.11
CA ARG A 350 3.22 -5.37 -27.34
C ARG A 350 4.56 -4.65 -27.41
N SER A 351 4.59 -3.35 -27.09
CA SER A 351 5.84 -2.57 -27.06
C SER A 351 6.84 -3.14 -26.05
N PHE A 352 6.38 -3.48 -24.84
CA PHE A 352 7.17 -4.17 -23.83
C PHE A 352 7.71 -5.52 -24.34
N ARG A 353 6.84 -6.37 -24.89
CA ARG A 353 7.22 -7.68 -25.46
C ARG A 353 8.34 -7.52 -26.50
N ASN A 354 8.16 -6.64 -27.47
CA ASN A 354 9.11 -6.45 -28.57
C ASN A 354 10.42 -5.82 -28.10
N THR A 355 10.38 -4.92 -27.11
CA THR A 355 11.58 -4.26 -26.56
C THR A 355 12.43 -5.21 -25.71
N PHE A 356 11.81 -6.20 -25.06
CA PHE A 356 12.47 -7.12 -24.14
C PHE A 356 12.46 -8.58 -24.63
N GLU A 357 12.26 -8.83 -25.93
CA GLU A 357 12.04 -10.18 -26.50
C GLU A 357 13.16 -11.16 -26.10
N ASP A 358 14.43 -10.76 -26.21
CA ASP A 358 15.62 -11.55 -25.83
C ASP A 358 15.68 -11.92 -24.32
N TYR A 359 14.91 -11.24 -23.47
CA TYR A 359 14.88 -11.42 -22.02
C TYR A 359 13.70 -12.29 -21.55
N LEU A 360 12.67 -12.48 -22.40
CA LEU A 360 11.45 -13.22 -22.05
C LEU A 360 11.74 -14.73 -21.90
N GLY A 361 11.08 -15.36 -20.93
CA GLY A 361 11.24 -16.78 -20.61
C GLY A 361 12.56 -17.14 -19.91
N ALA A 362 13.59 -16.30 -19.98
CA ALA A 362 14.92 -16.54 -19.39
C ALA A 362 15.22 -15.64 -18.18
N ILE A 363 15.04 -14.32 -18.32
CA ILE A 363 15.29 -13.31 -17.28
C ILE A 363 13.95 -12.77 -16.75
N VAL A 364 13.04 -12.42 -17.66
CA VAL A 364 11.64 -12.14 -17.34
C VAL A 364 10.87 -13.45 -17.41
N THR A 365 10.60 -14.07 -16.26
CA THR A 365 9.84 -15.34 -16.19
C THR A 365 8.34 -15.14 -16.00
N GLU A 366 7.93 -13.97 -15.54
CA GLU A 366 6.53 -13.63 -15.26
C GLU A 366 6.22 -12.18 -15.65
N VAL A 367 5.02 -11.93 -16.16
CA VAL A 367 4.45 -10.60 -16.38
C VAL A 367 3.14 -10.50 -15.60
N GLN A 368 3.17 -9.76 -14.49
CA GLN A 368 1.96 -9.42 -13.74
C GLN A 368 1.25 -8.25 -14.42
N VAL A 369 0.03 -8.51 -14.89
CA VAL A 369 -0.82 -7.51 -15.54
C VAL A 369 -1.55 -6.74 -14.44
N GLY A 370 -1.33 -5.42 -14.37
CA GLY A 370 -2.09 -4.54 -13.48
C GLY A 370 -3.53 -4.38 -13.96
N MET A 371 -4.51 -4.62 -13.09
CA MET A 371 -5.93 -4.67 -13.45
C MET A 371 -6.81 -3.64 -12.70
N GLY A 372 -6.18 -2.61 -12.11
CA GLY A 372 -6.86 -1.64 -11.26
C GLY A 372 -5.91 -0.87 -10.33
N PRO A 373 -6.44 -0.16 -9.31
CA PRO A 373 -5.66 0.55 -8.30
C PRO A 373 -4.70 -0.40 -7.56
N GLY A 374 -3.50 0.08 -7.23
CA GLY A 374 -2.40 -0.76 -6.72
C GLY A 374 -1.92 -1.88 -7.66
N GLY A 375 -2.39 -1.92 -8.92
CA GLY A 375 -2.24 -3.04 -9.85
C GLY A 375 -3.22 -4.20 -9.61
N GLU A 376 -4.13 -4.07 -8.65
CA GLU A 376 -5.01 -5.14 -8.18
C GLU A 376 -6.33 -5.15 -8.95
N LEU A 377 -6.88 -6.33 -9.25
CA LEU A 377 -8.20 -6.50 -9.85
C LEU A 377 -9.29 -6.18 -8.82
N ARG A 378 -9.54 -4.89 -8.59
CA ARG A 378 -10.61 -4.39 -7.70
C ARG A 378 -11.04 -2.98 -8.06
N TYR A 379 -12.12 -2.52 -7.44
CA TYR A 379 -12.45 -1.10 -7.40
C TYR A 379 -11.63 -0.34 -6.32
N PRO A 380 -11.45 0.99 -6.45
CA PRO A 380 -10.81 1.81 -5.43
C PRO A 380 -11.75 2.14 -4.25
N SER A 381 -12.39 1.12 -3.67
CA SER A 381 -13.40 1.28 -2.59
C SER A 381 -12.83 1.83 -1.28
N CYS A 382 -11.55 1.57 -1.02
CA CYS A 382 -10.73 2.20 0.01
C CYS A 382 -9.47 2.79 -0.65
N PRO A 383 -8.97 3.96 -0.22
CA PRO A 383 -7.72 4.53 -0.76
C PRO A 383 -6.52 3.59 -0.51
N THR A 384 -5.70 3.37 -1.54
CA THR A 384 -4.50 2.49 -1.49
C THR A 384 -3.51 2.89 -0.38
N GLU A 385 -3.50 4.16 0.05
CA GLU A 385 -2.68 4.68 1.15
C GLU A 385 -3.22 4.36 2.56
N LYS A 386 -4.51 4.01 2.69
CA LYS A 386 -5.12 3.58 3.95
C LYS A 386 -4.90 2.09 4.22
N LEU A 387 -4.95 1.24 3.19
CA LEU A 387 -4.76 -0.21 3.27
C LEU A 387 -3.51 -0.65 4.06
N ASN A 388 -2.46 0.18 4.10
CA ASN A 388 -1.20 -0.10 4.79
C ASN A 388 -1.07 0.54 6.19
N GLN A 389 -2.09 1.23 6.70
CA GLN A 389 -2.06 1.89 8.01
C GLN A 389 -2.84 1.12 9.09
N PRO A 390 -2.32 1.00 10.32
CA PRO A 390 -3.06 0.47 11.47
C PRO A 390 -4.34 1.29 11.70
N GLY A 391 -5.49 0.61 11.81
CA GLY A 391 -6.80 1.25 12.02
C GLY A 391 -7.62 1.50 10.75
N SER A 392 -7.10 1.26 9.54
CA SER A 392 -7.91 1.27 8.31
C SER A 392 -8.95 0.14 8.25
N SER A 393 -8.78 -0.88 9.08
CA SER A 393 -9.63 -2.06 9.22
C SER A 393 -11.05 -1.80 9.74
N PHE A 394 -11.47 -0.54 9.93
CA PHE A 394 -12.79 -0.14 10.41
C PHE A 394 -13.63 0.58 9.34
N GLU A 395 -13.07 0.86 8.16
CA GLU A 395 -13.83 1.45 7.04
C GLU A 395 -14.43 0.35 6.16
N LEU A 396 -15.75 0.40 5.94
CA LEU A 396 -16.50 -0.55 5.08
C LEU A 396 -16.17 -0.39 3.59
N GLY A 397 -15.72 0.80 3.19
CA GLY A 397 -15.47 1.19 1.80
C GLY A 397 -16.75 1.63 1.06
N GLU A 398 -16.57 2.10 -0.18
CA GLU A 398 -17.67 2.60 -1.01
C GLU A 398 -17.69 2.00 -2.42
N PHE A 399 -18.88 1.80 -2.97
CA PHE A 399 -19.06 1.41 -4.38
C PHE A 399 -18.59 2.54 -5.33
N GLN A 400 -17.75 2.20 -6.32
CA GLN A 400 -17.06 3.15 -7.21
C GLN A 400 -17.64 3.22 -8.63
N CYS A 401 -18.94 2.95 -8.78
CA CYS A 401 -19.63 2.78 -10.05
C CYS A 401 -20.48 3.97 -10.51
N TYR A 402 -20.24 5.17 -9.99
CA TYR A 402 -21.08 6.36 -10.26
C TYR A 402 -20.58 7.23 -11.42
N ASP A 403 -19.62 6.75 -12.21
CA ASP A 403 -19.28 7.35 -13.49
C ASP A 403 -20.34 7.03 -14.55
N LYS A 404 -20.51 7.91 -15.55
CA LYS A 404 -21.59 7.75 -16.54
C LYS A 404 -21.56 6.43 -17.32
N PHE A 405 -20.40 5.81 -17.50
CA PHE A 405 -20.28 4.58 -18.29
C PHE A 405 -20.75 3.36 -17.48
N MET A 406 -20.35 3.31 -16.21
CA MET A 406 -20.87 2.33 -15.24
C MET A 406 -22.37 2.52 -15.02
N GLN A 407 -22.86 3.75 -14.84
CA GLN A 407 -24.29 4.02 -14.72
C GLN A 407 -25.09 3.60 -15.97
N ALA A 408 -24.58 3.87 -17.18
CA ALA A 408 -25.20 3.41 -18.42
C ALA A 408 -25.23 1.87 -18.53
N SER A 409 -24.17 1.17 -18.08
CA SER A 409 -24.12 -0.29 -18.01
C SER A 409 -25.17 -0.87 -17.05
N LEU A 410 -25.29 -0.30 -15.84
CA LEU A 410 -26.30 -0.70 -14.85
C LEU A 410 -27.72 -0.47 -15.39
N SER A 411 -27.99 0.71 -15.94
CA SER A 411 -29.27 1.04 -16.59
C SER A 411 -29.63 0.11 -17.75
N ALA A 412 -28.65 -0.31 -18.55
CA ALA A 412 -28.87 -1.27 -19.62
C ALA A 412 -29.17 -2.68 -19.07
N ARG A 413 -28.43 -3.12 -18.05
CA ARG A 413 -28.66 -4.39 -17.35
C ARG A 413 -30.06 -4.44 -16.73
N ALA A 414 -30.48 -3.37 -16.05
CA ALA A 414 -31.80 -3.23 -15.44
C ALA A 414 -32.94 -3.36 -16.47
N LYS A 415 -32.81 -2.69 -17.62
CA LYS A 415 -33.79 -2.78 -18.72
C LYS A 415 -33.92 -4.18 -19.31
N ILE A 416 -32.83 -4.95 -19.42
CA ILE A 416 -32.86 -6.33 -19.94
C ILE A 416 -33.71 -7.25 -19.06
N PHE A 417 -33.70 -7.05 -17.74
CA PHE A 417 -34.49 -7.85 -16.79
C PHE A 417 -35.90 -7.28 -16.54
N GLY A 418 -36.27 -6.15 -17.18
CA GLY A 418 -37.55 -5.48 -16.96
C GLY A 418 -37.66 -4.67 -15.67
N LEU A 419 -36.55 -4.46 -14.96
CA LEU A 419 -36.49 -3.90 -13.61
C LEU A 419 -35.93 -2.47 -13.65
N GLN A 420 -36.61 -1.57 -14.38
CA GLN A 420 -36.05 -0.27 -14.76
C GLN A 420 -35.67 0.61 -13.56
N GLU A 421 -36.42 0.54 -12.46
CA GLU A 421 -36.14 1.24 -11.22
C GLU A 421 -34.78 0.88 -10.59
N TRP A 422 -34.23 -0.32 -10.86
CA TRP A 422 -32.92 -0.76 -10.36
C TRP A 422 -31.75 -0.17 -11.16
N GLY A 423 -32.01 0.55 -12.25
CA GLY A 423 -31.00 1.12 -13.15
C GLY A 423 -30.40 2.46 -12.70
N ASN A 424 -30.97 3.11 -11.69
CA ASN A 424 -30.73 4.52 -11.32
C ASN A 424 -29.52 4.77 -10.39
N GLY A 425 -28.64 3.78 -10.23
CA GLY A 425 -27.44 3.89 -9.38
C GLY A 425 -27.57 3.21 -8.01
N GLY A 426 -26.42 3.03 -7.35
CA GLY A 426 -26.29 2.15 -6.19
C GLY A 426 -27.01 2.64 -4.93
N SER A 427 -27.37 1.66 -4.09
CA SER A 427 -28.11 1.75 -2.82
C SER A 427 -28.04 3.08 -2.06
N THR A 428 -29.22 3.56 -1.63
CA THR A 428 -29.41 4.86 -0.96
C THR A 428 -28.66 5.04 0.37
N GLY A 429 -28.15 3.97 1.00
CA GLY A 429 -27.53 4.01 2.33
C GLY A 429 -26.19 3.28 2.49
N THR A 430 -25.29 3.37 1.51
CA THR A 430 -23.85 3.09 1.73
C THR A 430 -23.08 4.40 1.88
N ASP A 431 -22.87 4.81 3.12
CA ASP A 431 -21.98 5.90 3.54
C ASP A 431 -20.65 5.23 3.92
N GLY A 432 -19.54 5.62 3.29
CA GLY A 432 -18.23 5.00 3.53
C GLY A 432 -17.52 5.46 4.80
N SER A 433 -18.07 6.46 5.50
CA SER A 433 -17.62 6.90 6.82
C SER A 433 -18.31 6.16 7.98
N GLN A 434 -19.39 5.42 7.72
CA GLN A 434 -20.01 4.56 8.73
C GLN A 434 -19.08 3.39 9.09
N GLN A 435 -18.69 3.36 10.37
CA GLN A 435 -17.91 2.27 10.97
C GLN A 435 -18.81 1.19 11.59
N ASN A 436 -20.11 1.47 11.77
CA ASN A 436 -21.07 0.56 12.38
C ASN A 436 -21.90 -0.16 11.30
N LEU A 437 -21.77 -1.48 11.18
CA LEU A 437 -22.52 -2.29 10.21
C LEU A 437 -24.04 -2.16 10.38
N GLU A 438 -24.53 -2.10 11.61
CA GLU A 438 -25.98 -2.10 11.92
C GLU A 438 -26.68 -0.77 11.60
N GLU A 439 -25.91 0.32 11.48
CA GLU A 439 -26.41 1.60 10.98
C GLU A 439 -26.53 1.62 9.44
N THR A 440 -25.80 0.74 8.74
CA THR A 440 -25.90 0.66 7.28
C THR A 440 -27.20 -0.03 6.86
N SER A 441 -27.98 0.63 6.01
CA SER A 441 -29.16 -0.04 5.43
C SER A 441 -28.78 -1.18 4.49
N PHE A 442 -27.57 -1.12 3.89
CA PHE A 442 -27.14 -2.10 2.90
C PHE A 442 -26.44 -3.33 3.48
N PHE A 443 -25.57 -3.22 4.50
CA PHE A 443 -24.69 -4.33 4.93
C PHE A 443 -25.06 -4.98 6.28
N ARG A 444 -26.00 -4.42 7.05
CA ARG A 444 -26.48 -5.00 8.32
C ARG A 444 -26.87 -6.47 8.18
N ALA A 445 -26.68 -7.26 9.24
CA ALA A 445 -26.89 -8.71 9.18
C ALA A 445 -28.35 -9.06 8.91
N ASP A 446 -29.29 -8.46 9.66
CA ASP A 446 -30.71 -8.75 9.53
C ASP A 446 -31.41 -7.72 8.62
N GLY A 447 -31.97 -8.20 7.51
CA GLY A 447 -32.74 -7.37 6.57
C GLY A 447 -31.94 -6.26 5.89
N GLY A 448 -30.62 -6.43 5.72
CA GLY A 448 -29.79 -5.56 4.89
C GLY A 448 -30.05 -5.77 3.40
N TYR A 449 -29.95 -4.71 2.60
CA TYR A 449 -30.22 -4.81 1.16
C TYR A 449 -29.29 -5.80 0.41
N TRP A 450 -28.11 -6.13 0.95
CA TRP A 450 -27.17 -7.09 0.36
C TRP A 450 -27.78 -8.49 0.09
N ASP A 451 -28.76 -8.92 0.91
CA ASP A 451 -29.47 -10.19 0.81
C ASP A 451 -30.94 -9.98 0.36
N THR A 452 -31.11 -9.16 -0.69
CA THR A 452 -32.40 -8.91 -1.34
C THR A 452 -32.29 -9.13 -2.84
N PRO A 453 -33.39 -9.32 -3.58
CA PRO A 453 -33.35 -9.45 -5.05
C PRO A 453 -32.62 -8.30 -5.75
N TYR A 454 -32.75 -7.06 -5.25
CA TYR A 454 -31.99 -5.91 -5.74
C TYR A 454 -30.49 -6.02 -5.39
N GLY A 455 -30.17 -6.40 -4.15
CA GLY A 455 -28.79 -6.60 -3.69
C GLY A 455 -28.04 -7.64 -4.52
N HIS A 456 -28.64 -8.82 -4.73
CA HIS A 456 -28.08 -9.85 -5.60
C HIS A 456 -27.86 -9.33 -7.03
N PHE A 457 -28.87 -8.70 -7.64
CA PHE A 457 -28.74 -8.12 -8.98
C PHE A 457 -27.61 -7.09 -9.08
N PHE A 458 -27.51 -6.17 -8.12
CA PHE A 458 -26.49 -5.12 -8.10
C PHE A 458 -25.08 -5.69 -7.88
N LEU A 459 -24.92 -6.61 -6.93
CA LEU A 459 -23.63 -7.23 -6.60
C LEU A 459 -23.15 -8.20 -7.69
N GLU A 460 -24.06 -8.94 -8.34
CA GLU A 460 -23.76 -9.73 -9.54
C GLU A 460 -23.31 -8.84 -10.71
N TRP A 461 -23.98 -7.72 -10.94
CA TRP A 461 -23.57 -6.77 -11.97
C TRP A 461 -22.20 -6.14 -11.65
N TYR A 462 -22.01 -5.63 -10.43
CA TYR A 462 -20.81 -4.90 -10.02
C TYR A 462 -19.56 -5.80 -10.03
N SER A 463 -19.66 -7.01 -9.48
CA SER A 463 -18.60 -8.02 -9.55
C SER A 463 -18.43 -8.62 -10.96
N GLY A 464 -19.52 -8.78 -11.71
CA GLY A 464 -19.49 -9.23 -13.11
C GLY A 464 -18.76 -8.26 -14.03
N MET A 465 -18.92 -6.95 -13.84
CA MET A 465 -18.16 -5.92 -14.56
C MET A 465 -16.65 -6.01 -14.28
N LEU A 466 -16.26 -6.32 -13.04
CA LEU A 466 -14.85 -6.54 -12.67
C LEU A 466 -14.28 -7.83 -13.28
N LEU A 467 -15.05 -8.93 -13.27
CA LEU A 467 -14.69 -10.19 -13.94
C LEU A 467 -14.50 -10.00 -15.46
N LEU A 468 -15.37 -9.25 -16.13
CA LEU A 468 -15.27 -8.92 -17.55
C LEU A 468 -14.02 -8.07 -17.87
N HIS A 469 -13.64 -7.15 -16.99
CA HIS A 469 -12.40 -6.38 -17.13
C HIS A 469 -11.16 -7.29 -17.03
N GLY A 470 -11.10 -8.11 -15.99
CA GLY A 470 -10.01 -9.08 -15.79
C GLY A 470 -9.90 -10.08 -16.95
N GLU A 471 -11.02 -10.59 -17.45
CA GLU A 471 -11.05 -11.48 -18.61
C GLU A 471 -10.48 -10.83 -19.87
N ARG A 472 -10.86 -9.58 -20.18
CA ARG A 472 -10.33 -8.84 -21.34
C ARG A 472 -8.82 -8.64 -21.24
N LEU A 473 -8.32 -8.30 -20.06
CA LEU A 473 -6.89 -8.12 -19.81
C LEU A 473 -6.12 -9.44 -19.93
N CYS A 474 -6.62 -10.53 -19.32
CA CYS A 474 -6.01 -11.85 -19.42
C CYS A 474 -5.97 -12.38 -20.86
N MET A 475 -7.09 -12.27 -21.59
CA MET A 475 -7.16 -12.63 -23.01
C MET A 475 -6.17 -11.83 -23.87
N THR A 476 -6.04 -10.52 -23.60
CA THR A 476 -5.12 -9.65 -24.33
C THR A 476 -3.66 -9.98 -24.01
N ALA A 477 -3.35 -10.26 -22.74
CA ALA A 477 -2.00 -10.62 -22.31
C ALA A 477 -1.58 -12.01 -22.83
N ASP A 478 -2.45 -13.02 -22.76
CA ASP A 478 -2.21 -14.35 -23.34
C ASP A 478 -1.93 -14.23 -24.85
N ALA A 479 -2.77 -13.50 -25.60
CA ALA A 479 -2.57 -13.28 -27.03
C ALA A 479 -1.25 -12.55 -27.40
N ILE A 480 -0.64 -11.80 -26.47
CA ILE A 480 0.63 -11.08 -26.69
C ILE A 480 1.83 -11.92 -26.26
N PHE A 481 1.77 -12.56 -25.09
CA PHE A 481 2.90 -13.25 -24.44
C PHE A 481 2.91 -14.77 -24.67
N SER A 482 1.86 -15.36 -25.24
CA SER A 482 1.87 -16.78 -25.62
C SER A 482 3.04 -17.10 -26.54
N GLY A 483 3.69 -18.24 -26.28
CA GLY A 483 4.91 -18.67 -26.95
C GLY A 483 6.22 -18.07 -26.42
N THR A 484 6.20 -17.02 -25.58
CA THR A 484 7.42 -16.35 -25.07
C THR A 484 8.08 -17.05 -23.87
N GLY A 485 7.47 -18.12 -23.34
CA GLY A 485 7.92 -18.81 -22.13
C GLY A 485 7.62 -18.08 -20.81
N VAL A 486 6.99 -16.90 -20.87
CA VAL A 486 6.55 -16.10 -19.72
C VAL A 486 5.22 -16.63 -19.17
N THR A 487 5.09 -16.67 -17.84
CA THR A 487 3.79 -16.84 -17.17
C THR A 487 3.11 -15.48 -17.04
N ILE A 488 1.83 -15.34 -17.43
CA ILE A 488 1.04 -14.15 -17.09
C ILE A 488 0.44 -14.30 -15.70
N SER A 489 0.32 -13.21 -14.94
CA SER A 489 -0.33 -13.23 -13.62
C SER A 489 -1.24 -12.02 -13.39
N GLY A 490 -2.21 -12.18 -12.50
CA GLY A 490 -3.11 -11.10 -12.07
C GLY A 490 -3.16 -11.03 -10.55
N LYS A 491 -3.17 -9.83 -9.98
CA LYS A 491 -3.16 -9.62 -8.53
C LYS A 491 -4.57 -9.41 -7.97
N VAL A 492 -4.91 -10.13 -6.92
CA VAL A 492 -6.16 -10.01 -6.16
C VAL A 492 -5.82 -9.51 -4.75
N ALA A 493 -6.43 -8.41 -4.35
CA ALA A 493 -6.22 -7.79 -3.04
C ALA A 493 -6.71 -8.70 -1.90
N GLY A 494 -5.89 -8.89 -0.86
CA GLY A 494 -6.26 -9.63 0.34
C GLY A 494 -7.10 -8.77 1.29
N ILE A 495 -8.40 -8.67 1.04
CA ILE A 495 -9.31 -7.89 1.88
C ILE A 495 -9.80 -8.76 3.03
N HIS A 496 -9.38 -8.41 4.25
CA HIS A 496 -9.50 -9.30 5.41
C HIS A 496 -10.26 -8.71 6.59
N TRP A 497 -10.65 -7.43 6.56
CA TRP A 497 -11.51 -6.81 7.56
C TRP A 497 -12.99 -7.06 7.23
N HIS A 498 -13.82 -7.17 8.26
CA HIS A 498 -15.22 -7.60 8.19
C HIS A 498 -15.47 -9.02 7.64
N TYR A 499 -14.44 -9.88 7.56
CA TYR A 499 -14.54 -11.27 7.10
C TYR A 499 -15.48 -12.14 7.96
N TYR A 500 -15.61 -11.84 9.26
CA TYR A 500 -16.51 -12.59 10.16
C TYR A 500 -17.96 -12.08 10.17
N THR A 501 -18.31 -11.08 9.35
CA THR A 501 -19.71 -10.62 9.20
C THR A 501 -20.43 -11.43 8.12
N CYS A 502 -21.76 -11.48 8.11
CA CYS A 502 -22.51 -12.22 7.08
C CYS A 502 -22.32 -11.63 5.68
N SER A 503 -22.18 -10.31 5.59
CA SER A 503 -22.21 -9.53 4.34
C SER A 503 -20.83 -9.25 3.74
N HIS A 504 -19.73 -9.39 4.48
CA HIS A 504 -18.36 -9.13 4.00
C HIS A 504 -18.21 -7.76 3.27
N PRO A 505 -18.65 -6.64 3.86
CA PRO A 505 -18.86 -5.35 3.18
C PRO A 505 -17.65 -4.83 2.41
N SER A 506 -16.44 -4.98 2.95
CA SER A 506 -15.21 -4.51 2.30
C SER A 506 -14.82 -5.32 1.08
N GLU A 507 -15.15 -6.61 1.06
CA GLU A 507 -14.98 -7.46 -0.12
C GLU A 507 -16.01 -7.05 -1.19
N LEU A 508 -17.28 -6.86 -0.80
CA LEU A 508 -18.35 -6.40 -1.70
C LEU A 508 -18.04 -5.06 -2.36
N THR A 509 -17.63 -4.04 -1.58
CA THR A 509 -17.36 -2.70 -2.13
C THR A 509 -16.16 -2.68 -3.07
N ALA A 510 -15.15 -3.54 -2.81
CA ALA A 510 -14.02 -3.75 -3.70
C ALA A 510 -14.35 -4.54 -4.97
N GLY A 511 -15.54 -5.15 -5.04
CA GLY A 511 -16.05 -5.89 -6.21
C GLY A 511 -15.93 -7.41 -6.10
N TYR A 512 -15.45 -7.94 -4.99
CA TYR A 512 -15.48 -9.37 -4.71
C TYR A 512 -16.84 -9.70 -4.11
N TYR A 513 -17.73 -10.35 -4.86
CA TYR A 513 -19.02 -10.80 -4.32
C TYR A 513 -18.84 -12.07 -3.47
N ASN A 514 -18.03 -11.96 -2.42
CA ASN A 514 -17.82 -12.96 -1.38
C ASN A 514 -18.79 -12.66 -0.23
N THR A 515 -19.44 -13.67 0.32
CA THR A 515 -20.27 -13.57 1.55
C THR A 515 -20.13 -14.88 2.33
N LEU A 516 -20.74 -14.96 3.52
CA LEU A 516 -20.74 -16.18 4.34
C LEU A 516 -21.25 -17.43 3.59
N LEU A 517 -22.10 -17.24 2.57
CA LEU A 517 -22.75 -18.30 1.80
C LEU A 517 -22.33 -18.35 0.32
N ARG A 518 -21.45 -17.44 -0.14
CA ARG A 518 -21.07 -17.31 -1.56
C ARG A 518 -19.58 -17.09 -1.71
N ASP A 519 -18.90 -18.01 -2.41
CA ASP A 519 -17.49 -17.82 -2.79
C ASP A 519 -17.36 -16.76 -3.90
N GLY A 520 -16.79 -15.61 -3.56
CA GLY A 520 -16.51 -14.52 -4.49
C GLY A 520 -15.22 -14.68 -5.30
N TYR A 521 -14.32 -15.57 -4.88
CA TYR A 521 -12.99 -15.74 -5.45
C TYR A 521 -12.92 -16.86 -6.49
N LEU A 522 -13.75 -17.91 -6.36
CA LEU A 522 -13.82 -19.01 -7.33
C LEU A 522 -14.07 -18.53 -8.78
N PRO A 523 -14.99 -17.59 -9.07
CA PRO A 523 -15.15 -17.05 -10.43
C PRO A 523 -13.90 -16.33 -10.97
N ILE A 524 -13.13 -15.66 -10.09
CA ILE A 524 -11.88 -14.99 -10.46
C ILE A 524 -10.80 -16.04 -10.80
N ALA A 525 -10.68 -17.09 -9.97
CA ALA A 525 -9.76 -18.19 -10.22
C ALA A 525 -10.11 -18.98 -11.50
N GLN A 526 -11.41 -19.17 -11.79
CA GLN A 526 -11.88 -19.76 -13.05
C GLN A 526 -11.51 -18.89 -14.28
N MET A 527 -11.67 -17.57 -14.16
CA MET A 527 -11.28 -16.62 -15.20
C MET A 527 -9.76 -16.66 -15.46
N PHE A 528 -8.92 -16.69 -14.42
CA PHE A 528 -7.47 -16.88 -14.59
C PHE A 528 -7.11 -18.24 -15.19
N ALA A 529 -7.79 -19.33 -14.78
CA ALA A 529 -7.55 -20.66 -15.31
C ALA A 529 -7.79 -20.77 -16.83
N LYS A 530 -8.80 -20.07 -17.35
CA LYS A 530 -9.11 -20.01 -18.79
C LYS A 530 -7.93 -19.51 -19.62
N TYR A 531 -7.11 -18.60 -19.08
CA TYR A 531 -5.94 -18.01 -19.73
C TYR A 531 -4.61 -18.50 -19.14
N LYS A 532 -4.63 -19.58 -18.34
CA LYS A 532 -3.47 -20.16 -17.65
C LYS A 532 -2.70 -19.14 -16.78
N ALA A 533 -3.38 -18.09 -16.32
CA ALA A 533 -2.78 -17.04 -15.51
C ALA A 533 -2.55 -17.50 -14.07
N ALA A 534 -1.44 -17.06 -13.47
CA ALA A 534 -1.21 -17.22 -12.04
C ALA A 534 -2.02 -16.21 -11.23
N LEU A 535 -2.55 -16.63 -10.07
CA LEU A 535 -3.16 -15.72 -9.10
C LEU A 535 -2.07 -15.20 -8.16
N CYS A 536 -1.98 -13.88 -8.00
CA CYS A 536 -1.12 -13.25 -7.00
C CYS A 536 -1.96 -12.66 -5.85
N CYS A 537 -1.61 -12.89 -4.59
CA CYS A 537 -2.31 -12.26 -3.45
C CYS A 537 -1.41 -12.06 -2.22
N GLY A 538 -1.84 -11.15 -1.33
CA GLY A 538 -1.13 -10.79 -0.09
C GLY A 538 -1.48 -11.67 1.12
N CYS A 539 -1.29 -11.10 2.32
CA CYS A 539 -1.67 -11.65 3.63
C CYS A 539 -0.94 -12.92 4.11
N PHE A 540 0.10 -13.40 3.41
CA PHE A 540 0.83 -14.61 3.81
C PHE A 540 1.58 -14.49 5.14
N ASP A 541 1.95 -13.28 5.54
CA ASP A 541 2.65 -12.88 6.77
C ASP A 541 1.72 -12.58 7.95
N LEU A 542 0.43 -12.39 7.70
CA LEU A 542 -0.55 -11.95 8.69
C LEU A 542 -1.14 -13.12 9.48
N ARG A 543 -1.61 -12.82 10.70
CA ARG A 543 -2.18 -13.78 11.65
C ARG A 543 -3.44 -13.24 12.30
N ASP A 544 -4.45 -14.10 12.51
CA ASP A 544 -5.69 -13.73 13.19
C ASP A 544 -5.45 -13.39 14.68
N VAL A 545 -4.31 -13.76 15.27
CA VAL A 545 -3.97 -13.41 16.66
C VAL A 545 -3.36 -12.01 16.83
N GLU A 546 -3.01 -11.32 15.73
CA GLU A 546 -2.40 -9.98 15.76
C GLU A 546 -3.37 -8.84 15.38
N ARG A 547 -4.65 -9.18 15.17
CA ARG A 547 -5.66 -8.23 14.70
C ARG A 547 -6.14 -7.29 15.81
N THR A 548 -6.33 -6.02 15.46
CA THR A 548 -7.01 -5.02 16.29
C THR A 548 -8.54 -5.02 16.09
N ASN A 549 -9.04 -5.57 14.97
CA ASN A 549 -10.48 -5.70 14.69
C ASN A 549 -10.97 -7.13 14.98
N SER A 550 -12.01 -7.25 15.83
CA SER A 550 -12.71 -8.49 16.18
C SER A 550 -13.39 -9.22 15.01
N GLU A 551 -13.58 -8.54 13.87
CA GLU A 551 -14.26 -9.09 12.68
C GLU A 551 -13.32 -9.44 11.53
N SER A 552 -12.00 -9.29 11.72
CA SER A 552 -11.01 -9.54 10.67
C SER A 552 -10.41 -10.95 10.71
N SER A 553 -10.18 -11.57 9.53
CA SER A 553 -9.46 -12.85 9.39
C SER A 553 -8.55 -12.88 8.15
N PRO A 554 -7.31 -12.37 8.22
CA PRO A 554 -6.35 -12.55 7.14
C PRO A 554 -6.05 -14.02 6.83
N GLU A 555 -6.05 -14.90 7.84
CA GLU A 555 -5.85 -16.33 7.60
C GLU A 555 -7.09 -16.96 6.95
N GLY A 556 -8.29 -16.39 7.13
CA GLY A 556 -9.55 -16.78 6.49
C GLY A 556 -9.60 -16.38 5.01
N THR A 557 -9.39 -15.10 4.71
CA THR A 557 -9.31 -14.59 3.33
C THR A 557 -8.26 -15.35 2.52
N LEU A 558 -7.08 -15.59 3.09
CA LEU A 558 -6.02 -16.35 2.41
C LEU A 558 -6.42 -17.81 2.14
N ARG A 559 -7.16 -18.46 3.06
CA ARG A 559 -7.69 -19.81 2.85
C ARG A 559 -8.71 -19.87 1.70
N HIS A 560 -9.56 -18.85 1.54
CA HIS A 560 -10.49 -18.78 0.40
C HIS A 560 -9.76 -18.58 -0.93
N LEU A 561 -8.86 -17.59 -1.01
CA LEU A 561 -8.05 -17.32 -2.21
C LEU A 561 -7.21 -18.53 -2.65
N ALA A 562 -6.48 -19.14 -1.71
CA ALA A 562 -5.67 -20.33 -1.98
C ALA A 562 -6.54 -21.56 -2.31
N GLY A 563 -7.73 -21.68 -1.70
CA GLY A 563 -8.71 -22.72 -2.01
C GLY A 563 -9.23 -22.62 -3.43
N ALA A 564 -9.70 -21.44 -3.83
CA ALA A 564 -10.17 -21.14 -5.19
C ALA A 564 -9.09 -21.41 -6.25
N ALA A 565 -7.86 -20.92 -6.03
CA ALA A 565 -6.73 -21.17 -6.93
C ALA A 565 -6.44 -22.69 -7.07
N LYS A 566 -6.56 -23.45 -5.97
CA LYS A 566 -6.30 -24.90 -5.95
C LYS A 566 -7.40 -25.68 -6.65
N MET A 567 -8.66 -25.31 -6.46
CA MET A 567 -9.80 -25.89 -7.17
C MET A 567 -9.72 -25.67 -8.68
N CYS A 568 -9.18 -24.53 -9.10
CA CYS A 568 -8.97 -24.20 -10.52
C CYS A 568 -7.61 -24.66 -11.08
N ASN A 569 -6.76 -25.29 -10.27
CA ASN A 569 -5.44 -25.81 -10.64
C ASN A 569 -4.53 -24.76 -11.33
N ILE A 570 -4.52 -23.52 -10.83
CA ILE A 570 -3.66 -22.42 -11.34
C ILE A 570 -2.43 -22.20 -10.45
N PRO A 571 -1.33 -21.58 -10.92
CA PRO A 571 -0.23 -21.19 -10.05
C PRO A 571 -0.66 -20.13 -9.01
N LEU A 572 -0.03 -20.15 -7.83
CA LEU A 572 -0.28 -19.16 -6.76
C LEU A 572 1.02 -18.45 -6.37
N ASN A 573 0.99 -17.12 -6.41
CA ASN A 573 2.09 -16.25 -6.06
C ASN A 573 1.72 -15.47 -4.79
N GLY A 574 2.46 -15.67 -3.70
CA GLY A 574 2.21 -14.99 -2.44
C GLY A 574 3.03 -13.71 -2.27
N GLU A 575 2.46 -12.73 -1.58
CA GLU A 575 3.13 -11.52 -1.09
C GLU A 575 2.88 -11.34 0.42
N ASN A 576 3.81 -10.66 1.10
CA ASN A 576 3.57 -10.14 2.45
C ASN A 576 2.85 -8.78 2.37
N SER A 577 1.89 -8.56 3.28
CA SER A 577 1.15 -7.31 3.42
C SER A 577 1.93 -6.25 4.18
N VAL A 578 2.82 -6.63 5.11
CA VAL A 578 3.66 -5.69 5.88
C VAL A 578 5.12 -6.07 5.75
N THR A 579 6.02 -5.10 5.58
CA THR A 579 7.47 -5.36 5.44
C THR A 579 8.13 -5.67 6.79
N ARG A 580 7.71 -6.78 7.42
CA ARG A 580 8.28 -7.34 8.65
C ARG A 580 9.35 -8.38 8.33
N LEU A 581 10.36 -8.48 9.20
CA LEU A 581 11.51 -9.40 9.08
C LEU A 581 11.77 -10.19 10.37
N ASP A 582 10.81 -10.21 11.30
CA ASP A 582 10.86 -11.05 12.48
C ASP A 582 10.59 -12.53 12.13
N ASP A 583 11.09 -13.45 12.96
CA ASP A 583 10.91 -14.88 12.75
C ASP A 583 9.43 -15.29 12.76
N ALA A 584 8.51 -14.58 13.42
CA ALA A 584 7.10 -14.98 13.47
C ALA A 584 6.38 -14.71 12.15
N SER A 585 6.55 -13.51 11.57
CA SER A 585 6.01 -13.17 10.24
C SER A 585 6.59 -14.08 9.14
N LEU A 586 7.91 -14.34 9.16
CA LEU A 586 8.56 -15.20 8.17
C LEU A 586 8.15 -16.68 8.30
N ASN A 587 8.00 -17.20 9.53
CA ASN A 587 7.47 -18.55 9.74
C ASN A 587 5.98 -18.66 9.37
N GLN A 588 5.19 -17.60 9.52
CA GLN A 588 3.80 -17.57 9.06
C GLN A 588 3.72 -17.71 7.53
N VAL A 589 4.57 -17.01 6.76
CA VAL A 589 4.66 -17.21 5.29
C VAL A 589 4.98 -18.68 4.93
N ILE A 590 5.94 -19.30 5.64
CA ILE A 590 6.29 -20.72 5.45
C ILE A 590 5.12 -21.66 5.83
N ARG A 591 4.29 -21.29 6.80
CA ARG A 591 3.09 -22.05 7.17
C ARG A 591 2.00 -21.90 6.12
N SER A 592 1.72 -20.66 5.69
CA SER A 592 0.71 -20.30 4.70
C SER A 592 0.98 -20.91 3.32
N SER A 593 2.24 -20.92 2.87
CA SER A 593 2.63 -21.55 1.60
C SER A 593 2.31 -23.06 1.52
N ARG A 594 2.22 -23.76 2.67
CA ARG A 594 1.86 -25.18 2.75
C ARG A 594 0.37 -25.45 2.55
N LEU A 595 -0.50 -24.44 2.65
CA LEU A 595 -1.92 -24.56 2.25
C LEU A 595 -2.01 -24.92 0.75
N TYR A 596 -1.08 -24.36 -0.04
CA TYR A 596 -0.97 -24.58 -1.47
C TYR A 596 -0.05 -25.75 -1.84
N SER A 597 1.14 -25.81 -1.21
CA SER A 597 2.23 -26.73 -1.55
C SER A 597 1.99 -28.17 -1.08
N GLY A 598 1.03 -28.87 -1.70
CA GLY A 598 0.75 -30.29 -1.47
C GLY A 598 1.49 -31.21 -2.45
N ARG A 599 1.92 -32.39 -2.01
CA ARG A 599 2.69 -33.37 -2.83
C ARG A 599 1.91 -33.99 -4.01
N THR A 600 0.64 -33.64 -4.18
CA THR A 600 -0.29 -34.21 -5.18
C THR A 600 -0.89 -33.17 -6.13
N SER A 601 -0.70 -31.87 -5.89
CA SER A 601 -1.16 -30.82 -6.80
C SER A 601 -0.05 -30.45 -7.78
N GLY A 602 -0.30 -30.56 -9.09
CA GLY A 602 0.63 -30.18 -10.15
C GLY A 602 0.81 -28.66 -10.32
N THR A 603 0.47 -27.87 -9.30
CA THR A 603 0.49 -26.41 -9.31
C THR A 603 1.76 -25.89 -8.63
N SER A 604 2.36 -24.85 -9.21
CA SER A 604 3.51 -24.17 -8.61
C SER A 604 3.08 -23.10 -7.61
N PHE A 605 3.83 -23.00 -6.51
CA PHE A 605 3.78 -21.89 -5.59
C PHE A 605 5.05 -21.03 -5.72
N SER A 606 4.91 -19.71 -5.68
CA SER A 606 6.04 -18.77 -5.54
C SER A 606 5.76 -17.71 -4.47
N PHE A 607 6.79 -16.99 -4.04
CA PHE A 607 6.63 -15.94 -3.02
C PHE A 607 7.52 -14.73 -3.32
N ASN A 608 6.90 -13.55 -3.37
CA ASN A 608 7.51 -12.26 -3.62
C ASN A 608 7.60 -11.46 -2.32
N TYR A 609 8.81 -11.23 -1.81
CA TYR A 609 9.00 -10.42 -0.60
C TYR A 609 8.97 -8.91 -0.90
N VAL A 610 7.95 -8.22 -0.39
CA VAL A 610 7.70 -6.78 -0.57
C VAL A 610 8.13 -6.01 0.68
N ARG A 611 9.23 -5.25 0.68
CA ARG A 611 10.10 -4.84 -0.44
C ARG A 611 11.56 -4.79 -0.01
N MET A 612 12.46 -5.06 -0.94
CA MET A 612 13.89 -4.80 -0.81
C MET A 612 14.15 -3.35 -0.37
N ASN A 613 14.81 -3.18 0.77
CA ASN A 613 15.19 -1.90 1.35
C ASN A 613 16.51 -2.06 2.13
N LYS A 614 17.04 -0.97 2.70
CA LYS A 614 18.30 -1.03 3.46
C LYS A 614 18.23 -1.96 4.69
N SER A 615 17.11 -2.01 5.39
CA SER A 615 16.95 -2.83 6.60
C SER A 615 16.93 -4.34 6.31
N LEU A 616 16.52 -4.76 5.11
CA LEU A 616 16.67 -6.15 4.65
C LEU A 616 18.13 -6.63 4.68
N PHE A 617 19.08 -5.73 4.41
CA PHE A 617 20.52 -6.03 4.36
C PHE A 617 21.26 -5.73 5.68
N GLU A 618 20.56 -5.35 6.75
CA GLU A 618 21.15 -5.29 8.09
C GLU A 618 21.45 -6.71 8.56
N PHE A 619 22.62 -6.93 9.18
CA PHE A 619 23.19 -8.26 9.45
C PHE A 619 22.20 -9.28 10.03
N HIS A 620 21.45 -8.89 11.08
CA HIS A 620 20.46 -9.76 11.73
C HIS A 620 19.26 -10.08 10.83
N ASN A 621 18.77 -9.09 10.10
CA ASN A 621 17.64 -9.24 9.18
C ASN A 621 18.01 -10.07 7.96
N TRP A 622 19.21 -9.87 7.42
CA TRP A 622 19.75 -10.68 6.33
C TRP A 622 19.93 -12.14 6.73
N ASN A 623 20.39 -12.41 7.96
CA ASN A 623 20.48 -13.78 8.48
C ASN A 623 19.10 -14.45 8.61
N ARG A 624 18.11 -13.76 9.19
CA ARG A 624 16.71 -14.23 9.22
C ARG A 624 16.14 -14.47 7.82
N PHE A 625 16.36 -13.53 6.90
CA PHE A 625 15.84 -13.63 5.53
C PHE A 625 16.49 -14.77 4.73
N THR A 626 17.80 -14.96 4.84
CA THR A 626 18.49 -16.09 4.19
C THR A 626 18.07 -17.43 4.78
N LYS A 627 17.84 -17.54 6.10
CA LYS A 627 17.21 -18.71 6.74
C LYS A 627 15.80 -18.96 6.19
N PHE A 628 14.96 -17.94 6.07
CA PHE A 628 13.63 -18.02 5.46
C PHE A 628 13.71 -18.53 4.00
N VAL A 629 14.60 -17.97 3.17
CA VAL A 629 14.82 -18.42 1.78
C VAL A 629 15.26 -19.89 1.73
N ARG A 630 16.13 -20.35 2.66
CA ARG A 630 16.53 -21.76 2.80
C ARG A 630 15.39 -22.69 3.25
N GLN A 631 14.34 -22.17 3.90
CA GLN A 631 13.15 -22.94 4.30
C GLN A 631 12.05 -22.94 3.23
N MET A 632 11.95 -21.88 2.44
CA MET A 632 11.03 -21.75 1.30
C MET A 632 11.52 -22.53 0.07
N SER A 633 12.84 -22.64 -0.10
CA SER A 633 13.42 -23.52 -1.12
C SER A 633 13.51 -24.95 -0.59
N ASP A 634 12.86 -25.89 -1.27
CA ASP A 634 13.10 -27.32 -1.00
C ASP A 634 14.58 -27.60 -1.30
N ALA A 635 15.35 -27.94 -0.26
CA ALA A 635 16.81 -27.90 -0.29
C ALA A 635 17.43 -28.76 -1.40
N ARG A 636 16.73 -29.81 -1.85
CA ARG A 636 17.13 -30.67 -2.97
C ARG A 636 16.97 -29.97 -4.33
N ALA A 637 15.90 -29.20 -4.52
CA ALA A 637 15.62 -28.51 -5.78
C ALA A 637 16.55 -27.31 -6.00
N PHE A 638 16.93 -26.59 -4.94
CA PHE A 638 17.89 -25.49 -5.01
C PHE A 638 19.29 -25.98 -5.43
N LEU A 639 19.78 -27.06 -4.80
CA LEU A 639 21.06 -27.67 -5.15
C LEU A 639 21.05 -28.28 -6.57
N ALA A 640 19.96 -28.91 -6.99
CA ALA A 640 19.83 -29.45 -8.34
C ALA A 640 19.93 -28.36 -9.43
N ARG A 641 19.27 -27.20 -9.24
CA ARG A 641 19.35 -26.07 -10.19
C ARG A 641 20.76 -25.46 -10.27
N LEU A 642 21.52 -25.47 -9.18
CA LEU A 642 22.93 -25.05 -9.16
C LEU A 642 23.85 -26.05 -9.88
N TYR A 643 23.61 -27.35 -9.76
CA TYR A 643 24.38 -28.38 -10.46
C TYR A 643 24.11 -28.42 -11.97
N VAL A 644 22.84 -28.33 -12.40
CA VAL A 644 22.48 -28.30 -13.83
C VAL A 644 23.15 -27.10 -14.53
N ARG A 645 23.18 -25.92 -13.89
CA ARG A 645 23.88 -24.73 -14.42
C ARG A 645 25.41 -24.81 -14.41
N ARG A 646 26.03 -25.79 -13.73
CA ARG A 646 27.48 -26.07 -13.88
C ARG A 646 27.80 -27.00 -15.06
N GLY A 647 26.81 -27.77 -15.55
CA GLY A 647 26.99 -28.69 -16.68
C GLY A 647 26.90 -28.03 -18.06
N GLN A 648 26.22 -26.89 -18.18
CA GLN A 648 26.14 -26.12 -19.43
C GLN A 648 27.16 -24.97 -19.42
N GLN A 649 28.35 -25.22 -19.96
CA GLN A 649 29.24 -24.14 -20.37
C GLN A 649 28.67 -23.46 -21.62
N TYR A 650 28.15 -22.23 -21.49
CA TYR A 650 28.40 -21.11 -22.41
C TYR A 650 28.11 -19.77 -21.70
N LEU A 651 28.79 -18.71 -22.17
CA LEU A 651 28.92 -17.39 -21.53
C LEU A 651 27.58 -16.60 -21.58
N SER A 652 27.28 -15.57 -20.75
CA SER A 652 28.18 -14.52 -20.25
C SER A 652 27.77 -13.83 -18.92
N SER A 653 26.67 -14.20 -18.25
CA SER A 653 26.12 -13.45 -17.09
C SER A 653 26.70 -13.82 -15.71
N MET A 654 28.03 -13.77 -15.56
CA MET A 654 28.70 -14.18 -14.30
C MET A 654 28.47 -13.27 -13.08
N SER A 655 27.89 -12.07 -13.23
CA SER A 655 27.77 -11.08 -12.15
C SER A 655 26.76 -11.45 -11.05
N VAL A 656 25.54 -11.87 -11.41
CA VAL A 656 24.46 -12.14 -10.43
C VAL A 656 24.71 -13.43 -9.65
N VAL A 657 25.26 -14.46 -10.29
CA VAL A 657 25.58 -15.75 -9.66
C VAL A 657 26.73 -15.60 -8.65
N TRP A 658 27.66 -14.67 -8.87
CA TRP A 658 28.79 -14.41 -7.97
C TRP A 658 28.38 -13.89 -6.60
N VAL A 659 27.41 -12.96 -6.55
CA VAL A 659 26.93 -12.34 -5.32
C VAL A 659 26.26 -13.36 -4.40
N VAL A 660 25.41 -14.23 -4.97
CA VAL A 660 24.71 -15.28 -4.21
C VAL A 660 25.65 -16.41 -3.80
N SER A 661 26.62 -16.78 -4.65
CA SER A 661 27.56 -17.87 -4.34
C SER A 661 28.51 -17.55 -3.18
N ARG A 662 28.97 -16.30 -3.04
CA ARG A 662 29.79 -15.91 -1.89
C ARG A 662 29.02 -15.91 -0.56
N ALA A 663 27.73 -15.60 -0.57
CA ALA A 663 26.87 -15.69 0.61
C ALA A 663 26.64 -17.13 1.12
N CYS A 664 26.98 -18.15 0.32
CA CYS A 664 26.95 -19.56 0.74
C CYS A 664 28.35 -20.13 1.08
N ALA A 665 29.42 -19.34 0.94
CA ALA A 665 30.81 -19.80 1.13
C ALA A 665 31.50 -19.21 2.37
N TYR A 666 30.89 -18.23 3.04
CA TYR A 666 31.38 -17.62 4.28
C TYR A 666 30.23 -17.38 5.26
N THR A 667 29.77 -18.44 5.93
CA THR A 667 29.27 -18.54 7.33
C THR A 667 28.72 -19.94 7.58
#